data_AF-A0A7X0QQ33-F1
#
_entry.id   AF-A0A7X0QQ33-F1
#
_cell.length_a   1.000
_cell.length_b   1.000
_cell.length_c   1.000
_cell.angle_alpha   90.00
_cell.angle_beta   90.00
_cell.angle_gamma   90.00
#
_symmetry.space_group_name_H-M   'P 1'
#
loop_
_entity.id
_entity.type
_entity.pdbx_description
1 polymer ?
#
loop_
_entity_poly.entity_id
_entity_poly.type
_entity_poly.pdbx_seq_one_letter_code
_entity_poly.pdbx_strand_id
1 'polypeptide(L)'
;MSQGLFRASILAAVLLAWAGTADASRFGRDGFSGNPGTNNGATCTACHAPAAATPTVTVSGPQTLDANTVAEYTVTIAGGPGVTGGVGVSSTGAAGSFEAVGSDVHVVGAELSHTQPKAFSAGAVSFSFRWRAPAWNGPVTLYAAGNSSNGQLNLLGDGIGTRQFSVTVQNGSAEPPPPQPPPPAQASLAIFATGLSQPVVITHAGDARLFVAEQPGRIRVIDNGMLLPTPFLDITARVDDAGNEQGLLGLAFHPDYASNGWFYVNYIFDPPTGTLDRTRISRFTVGANGNVADPASELVLMEFEQPYSNHNGGDLQFGPDGYLYIASGDGGSGGDPQNNAQNPGRPLGKLLRIDVDGGGGTPDCNLVAGNHYGIPPGNAYTDGDGGAGCDEIFALGLRNPWRIAFDAVTGNLWIADVGQSAREEINFVPAGTAAGLNFGWRCYEGDQPYNTAGCTGAYFTPLVTTSHSAGNCSITGGRVYRGGASPALAGRYFFTDYCNTAIRTVTFANGQPVVESPIPAGAVGQPVAFGEDVFGELYVASLTGTVYRIVGAGDTPPSQVTTLSSQCLHAPGTSLAGGTKLAAWPCNGSGAQRWVLRADGSLLNPATGGCVDVPNGDTRPGAVQLRLSACNGQPAQRFATTAANELRGIGGLCMDQSRKVRRRVQMYTCDGSDHQVWFFAPAPARAAR
;
A
#
# COMPACT_ATOMS: atom_id res chain seq x y z
N MET A 1 53.14 44.92 2.37
CA MET A 1 52.68 46.32 2.34
C MET A 1 51.47 46.39 1.43
N SER A 2 50.34 46.79 2.03
CA SER A 2 49.28 47.63 1.46
C SER A 2 48.77 47.36 0.02
N GLN A 3 47.52 46.87 -0.01
CA GLN A 3 46.38 47.29 -0.83
C GLN A 3 46.21 46.80 -2.27
N GLY A 4 45.07 46.11 -2.45
CA GLY A 4 44.42 45.81 -3.72
C GLY A 4 42.93 45.53 -3.48
N LEU A 5 42.14 46.61 -3.47
CA LEU A 5 40.69 46.74 -3.59
C LEU A 5 39.88 45.44 -3.88
N PHE A 6 39.11 44.96 -2.90
CA PHE A 6 37.94 44.11 -3.15
C PHE A 6 36.68 44.98 -3.16
N ARG A 7 35.99 44.99 -4.30
CA ARG A 7 34.69 45.64 -4.48
C ARG A 7 33.61 44.88 -3.71
N ALA A 8 32.88 45.59 -2.86
CA ALA A 8 31.63 45.14 -2.28
C ALA A 8 30.56 45.10 -3.39
N SER A 9 30.03 43.90 -3.65
CA SER A 9 28.79 43.71 -4.39
C SER A 9 27.80 43.07 -3.43
N ILE A 10 26.91 43.89 -2.87
CA ILE A 10 25.71 43.46 -2.16
C ILE A 10 24.80 42.84 -3.23
N LEU A 11 24.83 41.51 -3.38
CA LEU A 11 23.71 40.78 -3.97
C LEU A 11 22.80 40.39 -2.81
N ALA A 12 21.72 41.15 -2.64
CA ALA A 12 20.53 40.68 -1.96
C ALA A 12 19.96 39.51 -2.77
N ALA A 13 20.38 38.28 -2.44
CA ALA A 13 19.65 37.10 -2.83
C ALA A 13 18.37 37.08 -2.00
N VAL A 14 17.27 37.53 -2.62
CA VAL A 14 15.92 37.30 -2.11
C VAL A 14 15.71 35.78 -2.14
N LEU A 15 16.02 35.15 -1.00
CA LEU A 15 15.59 33.81 -0.63
C LEU A 15 14.06 33.83 -0.58
N LEU A 16 13.43 33.52 -1.71
CA LEU A 16 12.04 33.09 -1.74
C LEU A 16 11.99 31.72 -1.08
N ALA A 17 11.72 31.73 0.23
CA ALA A 17 11.38 30.55 1.01
C ALA A 17 10.14 29.88 0.37
N TRP A 18 10.30 28.64 -0.07
CA TRP A 18 9.18 27.79 -0.48
C TRP A 18 8.55 27.20 0.78
N ALA A 19 7.77 28.02 1.48
CA ALA A 19 6.84 27.54 2.50
C ALA A 19 5.60 26.98 1.78
N GLY A 20 5.41 25.67 1.83
CA GLY A 20 4.17 25.02 1.41
C GLY A 20 3.16 25.10 2.55
N THR A 21 2.21 26.04 2.47
CA THR A 21 1.15 26.22 3.47
C THR A 21 -0.19 26.46 2.77
N ALA A 22 -1.21 25.71 3.19
CA ALA A 22 -2.63 25.72 2.81
C ALA A 22 -2.96 26.29 1.42
N ASP A 23 -3.12 25.39 0.48
CA ASP A 23 -3.16 25.73 -0.93
C ASP A 23 -4.61 25.59 -1.44
N ALA A 24 -5.16 26.69 -1.97
CA ALA A 24 -5.83 26.58 -3.25
C ALA A 24 -4.74 26.10 -4.23
N SER A 25 -4.49 24.78 -4.21
CA SER A 25 -3.31 24.10 -4.75
C SER A 25 -2.80 24.74 -6.01
N ARG A 26 -1.59 25.31 -5.97
CA ARG A 26 -0.84 25.69 -7.18
C ARG A 26 -0.58 24.50 -8.13
N PHE A 27 -0.88 23.28 -7.68
CA PHE A 27 -0.74 22.03 -8.41
C PHE A 27 -2.08 21.37 -8.77
N GLY A 28 -3.22 21.96 -8.37
CA GLY A 28 -4.52 21.27 -8.38
C GLY A 28 -4.55 20.05 -7.44
N ARG A 29 -5.74 19.57 -7.08
CA ARG A 29 -5.96 18.23 -6.49
C ARG A 29 -7.27 17.69 -7.06
N ASP A 30 -7.30 16.42 -7.42
CA ASP A 30 -8.52 15.72 -7.79
C ASP A 30 -9.33 15.31 -6.55
N GLY A 31 -10.64 15.18 -6.74
CA GLY A 31 -11.59 14.66 -5.76
C GLY A 31 -12.39 15.71 -4.98
N PHE A 32 -12.00 16.99 -5.01
CA PHE A 32 -12.61 18.02 -4.15
C PHE A 32 -13.77 18.80 -4.79
N SER A 33 -14.30 18.32 -5.92
CA SER A 33 -15.37 18.95 -6.73
C SER A 33 -16.75 19.05 -6.05
N GLY A 34 -16.90 18.56 -4.82
CA GLY A 34 -18.19 18.50 -4.12
C GLY A 34 -19.09 17.36 -4.59
N ASN A 35 -18.57 16.47 -5.43
CA ASN A 35 -19.20 15.20 -5.78
C ASN A 35 -18.92 14.18 -4.67
N PRO A 36 -19.96 13.57 -4.05
CA PRO A 36 -19.76 12.54 -3.05
C PRO A 36 -18.95 11.33 -3.54
N GLY A 37 -18.90 11.09 -4.85
CA GLY A 37 -18.25 9.94 -5.47
C GLY A 37 -16.78 10.10 -5.87
N THR A 38 -16.18 11.29 -5.75
CA THR A 38 -14.82 11.55 -6.27
C THR A 38 -13.74 11.70 -5.18
N ASN A 39 -14.11 11.71 -3.89
CA ASN A 39 -13.17 11.76 -2.76
C ASN A 39 -13.79 11.22 -1.45
N ASN A 40 -14.28 9.98 -1.44
CA ASN A 40 -14.80 9.35 -0.21
C ASN A 40 -15.92 10.15 0.51
N GLY A 41 -16.69 11.00 -0.20
CA GLY A 41 -17.67 11.91 0.40
C GLY A 41 -17.09 13.18 1.03
N ALA A 42 -15.76 13.33 1.08
CA ALA A 42 -15.08 14.55 1.51
C ALA A 42 -15.30 15.65 0.47
N THR A 43 -16.12 16.61 0.84
CA THR A 43 -16.27 17.87 0.09
C THR A 43 -15.16 18.83 0.52
N CYS A 44 -14.88 19.87 -0.26
CA CYS A 44 -14.00 20.97 0.18
C CYS A 44 -14.34 21.43 1.62
N THR A 45 -15.60 21.31 2.07
CA THR A 45 -16.08 21.63 3.42
C THR A 45 -15.32 20.96 4.57
N ALA A 46 -14.67 19.82 4.36
CA ALA A 46 -13.81 19.15 5.36
C ALA A 46 -12.36 19.68 5.37
N CYS A 47 -11.98 20.47 4.36
CA CYS A 47 -10.62 20.97 4.17
C CYS A 47 -10.39 22.33 4.84
N HIS A 48 -11.43 23.09 5.20
CA HIS A 48 -11.28 24.37 5.89
C HIS A 48 -12.16 24.45 7.14
N ALA A 49 -11.71 25.17 8.16
CA ALA A 49 -12.44 25.33 9.41
C ALA A 49 -13.54 26.41 9.25
N PRO A 50 -14.82 26.10 9.52
CA PRO A 50 -15.99 26.90 9.10
C PRO A 50 -16.26 28.18 9.92
N ALA A 51 -15.22 28.87 10.39
CA ALA A 51 -15.41 30.11 11.15
C ALA A 51 -15.83 31.33 10.28
N ALA A 52 -15.81 31.20 8.95
CA ALA A 52 -16.11 32.29 8.01
C ALA A 52 -17.42 32.08 7.22
N ALA A 53 -17.92 33.18 6.64
CA ALA A 53 -19.15 33.17 5.85
C ALA A 53 -19.02 32.30 4.59
N THR A 54 -20.02 31.45 4.36
CA THR A 54 -20.12 30.57 3.18
C THR A 54 -20.26 31.40 1.89
N PRO A 55 -19.37 31.25 0.89
CA PRO A 55 -19.53 31.87 -0.42
C PRO A 55 -20.64 31.21 -1.22
N THR A 56 -21.22 31.95 -2.15
CA THR A 56 -22.16 31.42 -3.14
C THR A 56 -21.38 30.87 -4.34
N VAL A 57 -21.69 29.64 -4.75
CA VAL A 57 -21.13 29.02 -5.96
C VAL A 57 -22.24 28.83 -6.99
N THR A 58 -22.04 29.35 -8.19
CA THR A 58 -22.97 29.20 -9.32
C THR A 58 -22.26 28.57 -10.51
N VAL A 59 -23.00 27.80 -11.30
CA VAL A 59 -22.53 27.23 -12.58
C VAL A 59 -23.44 27.76 -13.68
N SER A 60 -22.86 28.23 -14.77
CA SER A 60 -23.56 28.72 -15.95
C SER A 60 -23.06 28.01 -17.21
N GLY A 61 -23.97 27.73 -18.14
CA GLY A 61 -23.72 26.99 -19.38
C GLY A 61 -25.02 26.34 -19.89
N PRO A 62 -24.98 25.66 -21.04
CA PRO A 62 -26.17 24.99 -21.58
C PRO A 62 -26.60 23.81 -20.70
N GLN A 63 -27.92 23.66 -20.53
CA GLN A 63 -28.52 22.55 -19.79
C GLN A 63 -28.95 21.37 -20.68
N THR A 64 -28.81 21.52 -22.00
CA THR A 64 -29.07 20.46 -22.97
C THR A 64 -27.95 20.43 -23.99
N LEU A 65 -27.38 19.25 -24.24
CA LEU A 65 -26.32 19.03 -25.22
C LEU A 65 -26.56 17.75 -26.01
N ASP A 66 -26.15 17.76 -27.27
CA ASP A 66 -26.09 16.52 -28.05
C ASP A 66 -24.86 15.71 -27.62
N ALA A 67 -24.97 14.38 -27.64
CA ALA A 67 -23.89 13.47 -27.30
C ALA A 67 -22.61 13.76 -28.10
N ASN A 68 -21.43 13.61 -27.47
CA ASN A 68 -20.10 13.93 -28.01
C ASN A 68 -19.84 15.40 -28.38
N THR A 69 -20.80 16.31 -28.19
CA THR A 69 -20.58 17.75 -28.41
C THR A 69 -19.88 18.40 -27.22
N VAL A 70 -19.27 19.56 -27.46
CA VAL A 70 -18.54 20.33 -26.44
C VAL A 70 -19.27 21.64 -26.21
N ALA A 71 -19.41 22.03 -24.95
CA ALA A 71 -19.84 23.37 -24.59
C ALA A 71 -18.99 23.98 -23.49
N GLU A 72 -19.02 25.30 -23.42
CA GLU A 72 -18.33 26.07 -22.40
C GLU A 72 -19.24 26.32 -21.20
N TYR A 73 -18.66 26.19 -20.02
CA TYR A 73 -19.28 26.39 -18.73
C TYR A 73 -18.43 27.35 -17.91
N THR A 74 -19.07 28.10 -17.01
CA THR A 74 -18.37 29.01 -16.09
C THR A 74 -18.89 28.81 -14.67
N VAL A 75 -17.97 28.55 -13.73
CA VAL A 75 -18.22 28.56 -12.29
C VAL A 75 -17.91 29.95 -11.75
N THR A 76 -18.80 30.53 -10.95
CA THR A 76 -18.59 31.81 -10.27
C THR A 76 -18.73 31.64 -8.76
N ILE A 77 -17.77 32.19 -8.02
CA ILE A 77 -17.71 32.18 -6.55
C ILE A 77 -17.86 33.62 -6.09
N ALA A 78 -18.82 33.91 -5.21
CA ALA A 78 -19.10 35.26 -4.72
C ALA A 78 -19.31 35.28 -3.20
N GLY A 79 -18.85 36.35 -2.54
CA GLY A 79 -18.93 36.49 -1.08
C GLY A 79 -17.90 35.65 -0.32
N GLY A 80 -18.11 35.49 0.98
CA GLY A 80 -17.10 34.95 1.89
C GLY A 80 -15.94 35.93 2.14
N PRO A 81 -14.78 35.45 2.58
CA PRO A 81 -13.59 36.26 2.85
C PRO A 81 -13.05 37.04 1.64
N GLY A 82 -13.20 36.51 0.42
CA GLY A 82 -13.16 37.26 -0.83
C GLY A 82 -11.81 37.85 -1.25
N VAL A 83 -10.69 37.22 -0.87
CA VAL A 83 -9.35 37.65 -1.31
C VAL A 83 -8.91 36.86 -2.55
N THR A 84 -8.84 35.53 -2.45
CA THR A 84 -8.60 34.63 -3.59
C THR A 84 -9.59 33.48 -3.56
N GLY A 85 -9.79 32.83 -4.70
CA GLY A 85 -10.61 31.62 -4.79
C GLY A 85 -9.99 30.56 -5.68
N GLY A 86 -10.52 29.36 -5.54
CA GLY A 86 -10.18 28.18 -6.30
C GLY A 86 -11.43 27.37 -6.61
N VAL A 87 -11.33 26.51 -7.63
CA VAL A 87 -12.44 25.67 -8.09
C VAL A 87 -12.02 24.21 -8.24
N GLY A 88 -12.96 23.30 -8.00
CA GLY A 88 -12.91 21.90 -8.43
C GLY A 88 -14.22 21.51 -9.12
N VAL A 89 -14.15 20.80 -10.24
CA VAL A 89 -15.34 20.37 -11.01
C VAL A 89 -15.22 18.90 -11.43
N SER A 90 -16.30 18.16 -11.29
CA SER A 90 -16.42 16.78 -11.80
C SER A 90 -17.80 16.50 -12.39
N SER A 91 -17.96 15.33 -12.97
CA SER A 91 -19.23 14.82 -13.48
C SER A 91 -19.62 13.50 -12.81
N THR A 92 -20.92 13.21 -12.74
CA THR A 92 -21.44 11.92 -12.27
C THR A 92 -20.75 10.76 -12.98
N GLY A 93 -20.15 9.83 -12.23
CA GLY A 93 -19.50 8.64 -12.79
C GLY A 93 -18.37 8.95 -13.79
N ALA A 94 -17.74 10.12 -13.69
CA ALA A 94 -16.76 10.60 -14.68
C ALA A 94 -17.31 10.64 -16.12
N ALA A 95 -18.61 10.92 -16.28
CA ALA A 95 -19.24 11.03 -17.58
C ALA A 95 -18.70 12.23 -18.40
N GLY A 96 -18.31 11.98 -19.65
CA GLY A 96 -17.74 13.00 -20.53
C GLY A 96 -16.26 13.27 -20.26
N SER A 97 -15.77 14.42 -20.72
CA SER A 97 -14.39 14.85 -20.46
C SER A 97 -14.28 16.37 -20.36
N PHE A 98 -13.38 16.84 -19.50
CA PHE A 98 -13.12 18.27 -19.32
C PHE A 98 -11.97 18.74 -20.22
N GLU A 99 -12.05 19.98 -20.67
CA GLU A 99 -11.03 20.67 -21.44
C GLU A 99 -10.83 22.06 -20.80
N ALA A 100 -9.60 22.42 -20.47
CA ALA A 100 -9.28 23.71 -19.85
C ALA A 100 -9.50 24.88 -20.81
N VAL A 101 -10.05 26.00 -20.32
CA VAL A 101 -10.14 27.27 -21.06
C VAL A 101 -9.25 28.30 -20.36
N GLY A 102 -8.18 28.72 -21.03
CA GLY A 102 -7.18 29.63 -20.46
C GLY A 102 -6.19 28.92 -19.52
N SER A 103 -5.40 29.70 -18.79
CA SER A 103 -4.34 29.21 -17.89
C SER A 103 -4.81 28.98 -16.45
N ASP A 104 -6.01 29.44 -16.11
CA ASP A 104 -6.51 29.48 -14.73
C ASP A 104 -6.98 28.11 -14.23
N VAL A 105 -7.20 27.15 -15.13
CA VAL A 105 -7.65 25.79 -14.83
C VAL A 105 -6.86 24.76 -15.63
N HIS A 106 -6.84 23.52 -15.12
CA HIS A 106 -6.27 22.36 -15.80
C HIS A 106 -7.08 21.10 -15.45
N VAL A 107 -6.87 20.02 -16.21
CA VAL A 107 -7.53 18.72 -16.02
C VAL A 107 -6.63 17.83 -15.17
N VAL A 108 -7.18 17.21 -14.14
CA VAL A 108 -6.51 16.24 -13.26
C VAL A 108 -7.36 14.98 -13.22
N GLY A 109 -6.86 13.88 -13.79
CA GLY A 109 -7.65 12.66 -13.97
C GLY A 109 -8.90 12.92 -14.82
N ALA A 110 -10.08 12.68 -14.25
CA ALA A 110 -11.38 12.95 -14.87
C ALA A 110 -12.05 14.23 -14.33
N GLU A 111 -11.33 15.06 -13.57
CA GLU A 111 -11.83 16.31 -12.99
C GLU A 111 -11.11 17.54 -13.57
N LEU A 112 -11.66 18.72 -13.29
CA LEU A 112 -11.04 20.02 -13.54
C LEU A 112 -10.69 20.69 -12.21
N SER A 113 -9.49 21.26 -12.12
CA SER A 113 -9.04 22.05 -10.97
C SER A 113 -8.47 23.40 -11.42
N HIS A 114 -8.42 24.38 -10.53
CA HIS A 114 -7.69 25.62 -10.77
C HIS A 114 -6.18 25.38 -10.77
N THR A 115 -5.44 26.15 -11.57
CA THR A 115 -3.97 26.03 -11.67
C THR A 115 -3.25 26.84 -10.58
N GLN A 116 -3.83 27.97 -10.16
CA GLN A 116 -3.34 28.85 -9.11
C GLN A 116 -4.55 29.53 -8.43
N PRO A 117 -4.44 29.99 -7.17
CA PRO A 117 -5.48 30.82 -6.56
C PRO A 117 -5.72 32.08 -7.39
N LYS A 118 -6.99 32.36 -7.72
CA LYS A 118 -7.37 33.52 -8.53
C LYS A 118 -7.94 34.62 -7.65
N ALA A 119 -7.46 35.85 -7.83
CA ALA A 119 -7.92 37.00 -7.05
C ALA A 119 -9.39 37.33 -7.32
N PHE A 120 -10.13 37.72 -6.28
CA PHE A 120 -11.47 38.27 -6.41
C PHE A 120 -11.41 39.67 -7.04
N SER A 121 -12.41 39.97 -7.87
CA SER A 121 -12.62 41.30 -8.44
C SER A 121 -14.11 41.65 -8.29
N ALA A 122 -14.39 42.85 -7.77
CA ALA A 122 -15.76 43.31 -7.51
C ALA A 122 -16.62 42.30 -6.68
N GLY A 123 -15.98 41.58 -5.75
CA GLY A 123 -16.65 40.65 -4.83
C GLY A 123 -16.90 39.24 -5.38
N ALA A 124 -16.37 38.89 -6.56
CA ALA A 124 -16.47 37.55 -7.13
C ALA A 124 -15.22 37.11 -7.89
N VAL A 125 -15.13 35.82 -8.18
CA VAL A 125 -14.12 35.21 -9.07
C VAL A 125 -14.78 34.13 -9.94
N SER A 126 -14.33 33.99 -11.19
CA SER A 126 -14.90 33.05 -12.16
C SER A 126 -13.85 32.20 -12.86
N PHE A 127 -14.21 30.95 -13.16
CA PHE A 127 -13.39 29.96 -13.86
C PHE A 127 -14.19 29.35 -15.00
N SER A 128 -13.65 29.40 -16.22
CA SER A 128 -14.30 28.87 -17.41
C SER A 128 -13.61 27.58 -17.86
N PHE A 129 -14.38 26.65 -18.39
CA PHE A 129 -13.90 25.38 -18.92
C PHE A 129 -14.84 24.86 -19.99
N ARG A 130 -14.38 23.89 -20.76
CA ARG A 130 -15.19 23.15 -21.71
C ARG A 130 -15.47 21.76 -21.18
N TRP A 131 -16.68 21.27 -21.42
CA TRP A 131 -17.05 19.91 -21.13
C TRP A 131 -17.60 19.25 -22.39
N ARG A 132 -17.03 18.09 -22.73
CA ARG A 132 -17.50 17.23 -23.81
C ARG A 132 -18.52 16.24 -23.22
N ALA A 133 -19.74 16.29 -23.73
CA ALA A 133 -20.80 15.37 -23.34
C ALA A 133 -20.43 13.91 -23.70
N PRO A 134 -20.84 12.92 -22.88
CA PRO A 134 -20.67 11.50 -23.20
C PRO A 134 -21.39 11.10 -24.50
N ALA A 135 -21.11 9.90 -24.99
CA ALA A 135 -21.69 9.37 -26.22
C ALA A 135 -23.16 8.87 -26.06
N TRP A 136 -23.73 8.97 -24.87
CA TRP A 136 -25.02 8.37 -24.50
C TRP A 136 -26.01 9.40 -23.94
N ASN A 137 -27.30 9.07 -24.05
CA ASN A 137 -28.42 9.89 -23.57
C ASN A 137 -28.62 9.76 -22.07
N GLY A 138 -28.92 10.87 -21.41
CA GLY A 138 -29.29 10.86 -20.00
C GLY A 138 -28.89 12.14 -19.27
N PRO A 139 -29.35 12.30 -18.02
CA PRO A 139 -28.91 13.39 -17.18
C PRO A 139 -27.48 13.13 -16.70
N VAL A 140 -26.61 14.13 -16.84
CA VAL A 140 -25.29 14.18 -16.20
C VAL A 140 -25.26 15.35 -15.24
N THR A 141 -24.86 15.12 -13.99
CA THR A 141 -24.66 16.21 -13.02
C THR A 141 -23.21 16.63 -13.04
N LEU A 142 -22.97 17.93 -13.26
CA LEU A 142 -21.71 18.59 -12.97
C LEU A 142 -21.72 19.04 -11.52
N TYR A 143 -20.74 18.60 -10.75
CA TYR A 143 -20.51 19.02 -9.37
C TYR A 143 -19.40 20.06 -9.36
N ALA A 144 -19.65 21.21 -8.74
CA ALA A 144 -18.66 22.26 -8.58
C ALA A 144 -18.51 22.62 -7.10
N ALA A 145 -17.27 22.72 -6.64
CA ALA A 145 -16.91 23.28 -5.35
C ALA A 145 -16.06 24.52 -5.56
N GLY A 146 -16.27 25.54 -4.72
CA GLY A 146 -15.51 26.78 -4.76
C GLY A 146 -15.16 27.25 -3.35
N ASN A 147 -13.91 27.65 -3.15
CA ASN A 147 -13.44 28.27 -1.91
C ASN A 147 -13.21 29.78 -2.10
N SER A 148 -13.41 30.53 -1.01
CA SER A 148 -13.20 31.96 -0.87
C SER A 148 -12.28 32.15 0.33
N SER A 149 -11.02 32.54 0.08
CA SER A 149 -9.97 32.59 1.10
C SER A 149 -9.76 34.00 1.65
N ASN A 150 -9.25 34.08 2.88
CA ASN A 150 -8.84 35.33 3.51
C ASN A 150 -7.38 35.75 3.18
N GLY A 151 -6.66 34.95 2.38
CA GLY A 151 -5.29 35.22 1.96
C GLY A 151 -4.21 34.94 3.02
N GLN A 152 -4.55 34.38 4.19
CA GLN A 152 -3.59 34.14 5.29
C GLN A 152 -2.82 32.81 5.17
N LEU A 153 -2.97 32.09 4.04
CA LEU A 153 -2.26 30.84 3.73
C LEU A 153 -2.40 29.77 4.84
N ASN A 154 -3.55 29.74 5.51
CA ASN A 154 -3.94 28.72 6.47
C ASN A 154 -5.43 28.39 6.30
N LEU A 155 -5.90 27.31 6.95
CA LEU A 155 -7.27 26.80 6.77
C LEU A 155 -8.33 27.51 7.64
N LEU A 156 -7.92 28.46 8.49
CA LEU A 156 -8.80 29.17 9.42
C LEU A 156 -9.38 30.41 8.77
N GLY A 157 -10.71 30.53 8.80
CA GLY A 157 -11.40 31.73 8.32
C GLY A 157 -11.59 31.78 6.80
N ASP A 158 -11.46 30.65 6.12
CA ASP A 158 -11.83 30.47 4.72
C ASP A 158 -13.28 29.96 4.60
N GLY A 159 -13.97 30.34 3.53
CA GLY A 159 -15.34 29.92 3.25
C GLY A 159 -15.43 29.01 2.02
N ILE A 160 -16.36 28.06 2.02
CA ILE A 160 -16.55 27.10 0.91
C ILE A 160 -18.01 26.95 0.56
N GLY A 161 -18.31 26.86 -0.74
CA GLY A 161 -19.63 26.53 -1.26
C GLY A 161 -19.55 25.39 -2.28
N THR A 162 -20.68 24.72 -2.50
CA THR A 162 -20.83 23.69 -3.53
C THR A 162 -22.08 23.94 -4.36
N ARG A 163 -22.08 23.43 -5.60
CA ARG A 163 -23.20 23.53 -6.51
C ARG A 163 -23.29 22.29 -7.40
N GLN A 164 -24.50 21.76 -7.54
CA GLN A 164 -24.82 20.77 -8.56
C GLN A 164 -25.51 21.47 -9.75
N PHE A 165 -25.16 21.04 -10.96
CA PHE A 165 -25.71 21.55 -12.21
C PHE A 165 -26.00 20.39 -13.16
N SER A 166 -27.27 20.11 -13.41
CA SER A 166 -27.68 19.00 -14.30
C SER A 166 -27.69 19.43 -15.77
N VAL A 167 -27.10 18.60 -16.62
CA VAL A 167 -27.10 18.71 -18.08
C VAL A 167 -27.78 17.48 -18.66
N THR A 168 -28.78 17.67 -19.53
CA THR A 168 -29.43 16.58 -20.26
C THR A 168 -28.68 16.34 -21.56
N VAL A 169 -28.10 15.14 -21.70
CA VAL A 169 -27.47 14.70 -22.95
C VAL A 169 -28.51 13.98 -23.81
N GLN A 170 -28.61 14.36 -25.08
CA GLN A 170 -29.57 13.83 -26.05
C GLN A 170 -28.86 13.39 -27.35
N ASN A 171 -29.59 12.72 -28.24
CA ASN A 171 -29.10 12.27 -29.56
C ASN A 171 -27.86 11.34 -29.55
N GLY A 172 -27.61 10.63 -28.45
CA GLY A 172 -26.60 9.57 -28.28
C GLY A 172 -27.17 8.16 -28.20
N SER A 173 -26.33 7.19 -27.83
CA SER A 173 -26.74 5.81 -27.55
C SER A 173 -27.54 5.72 -26.24
N ALA A 174 -28.12 4.55 -25.93
CA ALA A 174 -28.61 4.29 -24.58
C ALA A 174 -27.46 4.42 -23.56
N GLU A 175 -27.77 4.92 -22.36
CA GLU A 175 -26.84 4.94 -21.23
C GLU A 175 -26.34 3.52 -20.96
N PRO A 176 -25.01 3.28 -20.91
CA PRO A 176 -24.50 1.98 -20.54
C PRO A 176 -24.92 1.68 -19.09
N PRO A 177 -25.27 0.42 -18.76
CA PRO A 177 -25.55 0.07 -17.38
C PRO A 177 -24.35 0.46 -16.51
N PRO A 178 -24.58 0.96 -15.27
CA PRO A 178 -23.49 1.31 -14.38
C PRO A 178 -22.54 0.11 -14.26
N PRO A 179 -21.20 0.33 -14.20
CA PRO A 179 -20.26 -0.77 -14.03
C PRO A 179 -20.68 -1.60 -12.83
N GLN A 180 -21.02 -2.88 -13.05
CA GLN A 180 -21.27 -3.76 -11.93
C GLN A 180 -19.98 -3.86 -11.13
N PRO A 181 -20.02 -3.76 -9.78
CA PRO A 181 -18.87 -4.11 -8.98
C PRO A 181 -18.37 -5.48 -9.43
N PRO A 182 -17.06 -5.68 -9.65
CA PRO A 182 -16.56 -7.02 -9.92
C PRO A 182 -17.07 -7.96 -8.82
N PRO A 183 -17.38 -9.23 -9.14
CA PRO A 183 -17.79 -10.19 -8.12
C PRO A 183 -16.78 -10.16 -6.97
N PRO A 184 -17.21 -10.36 -5.70
CA PRO A 184 -16.30 -10.40 -4.58
C PRO A 184 -15.16 -11.36 -4.89
N ALA A 185 -13.92 -10.90 -4.75
CA ALA A 185 -12.80 -11.76 -5.06
C ALA A 185 -12.84 -12.94 -4.09
N GLN A 186 -12.75 -14.16 -4.62
CA GLN A 186 -12.54 -15.34 -3.80
C GLN A 186 -11.04 -15.62 -3.74
N ALA A 187 -10.53 -16.00 -2.57
CA ALA A 187 -9.16 -16.41 -2.39
C ALA A 187 -9.08 -17.65 -1.51
N SER A 188 -7.89 -18.26 -1.47
CA SER A 188 -7.59 -19.42 -0.65
C SER A 188 -6.19 -19.29 -0.05
N LEU A 189 -5.90 -20.13 0.95
CA LEU A 189 -4.60 -20.21 1.58
C LEU A 189 -3.88 -21.48 1.15
N ALA A 190 -2.64 -21.34 0.70
CA ALA A 190 -1.74 -22.44 0.44
C ALA A 190 -0.61 -22.42 1.46
N ILE A 191 -0.33 -23.55 2.13
CA ILE A 191 0.82 -23.65 3.04
C ILE A 191 2.09 -23.36 2.24
N PHE A 192 2.88 -22.40 2.70
CA PHE A 192 4.14 -22.03 2.07
C PHE A 192 5.34 -22.53 2.86
N ALA A 193 5.32 -22.38 4.19
CA ALA A 193 6.37 -22.87 5.09
C ALA A 193 5.81 -23.19 6.48
N THR A 194 6.48 -24.06 7.21
CA THR A 194 6.16 -24.46 8.59
C THR A 194 7.43 -24.52 9.45
N GLY A 195 7.27 -24.69 10.76
CA GLY A 195 8.40 -24.87 11.69
C GLY A 195 8.98 -23.58 12.26
N LEU A 196 8.25 -22.47 12.10
CA LEU A 196 8.55 -21.21 12.78
C LEU A 196 8.04 -21.25 14.24
N SER A 197 8.49 -20.32 15.06
CA SER A 197 8.07 -20.13 16.44
C SER A 197 7.60 -18.70 16.63
N GLN A 198 6.29 -18.50 16.85
CA GLN A 198 5.69 -17.17 17.07
C GLN A 198 6.12 -16.12 16.03
N PRO A 199 5.92 -16.38 14.72
CA PRO A 199 6.28 -15.42 13.68
C PRO A 199 5.37 -14.20 13.74
N VAL A 200 5.97 -13.01 13.77
CA VAL A 200 5.24 -11.73 13.88
C VAL A 200 5.52 -10.79 12.72
N VAL A 201 6.63 -10.91 11.99
CA VAL A 201 6.88 -10.12 10.76
C VAL A 201 7.19 -11.05 9.60
N ILE A 202 6.72 -10.73 8.39
CA ILE A 202 7.17 -11.34 7.14
C ILE A 202 7.56 -10.21 6.20
N THR A 203 8.76 -10.25 5.63
CA THR A 203 9.22 -9.27 4.63
C THR A 203 10.26 -9.89 3.70
N HIS A 204 10.76 -9.12 2.73
CA HIS A 204 11.86 -9.50 1.85
C HIS A 204 12.94 -8.42 1.87
N ALA A 205 14.16 -8.80 1.47
CA ALA A 205 15.32 -7.90 1.46
C ALA A 205 15.62 -7.34 0.04
N GLY A 206 14.59 -7.20 -0.79
CA GLY A 206 14.76 -6.92 -2.23
C GLY A 206 15.17 -8.13 -3.08
N ASP A 207 15.13 -9.35 -2.52
CA ASP A 207 15.36 -10.60 -3.23
C ASP A 207 14.24 -11.64 -2.97
N ALA A 208 14.35 -12.83 -3.57
CA ALA A 208 13.30 -13.85 -3.53
C ALA A 208 13.12 -14.55 -2.16
N ARG A 209 13.98 -14.29 -1.17
CA ARG A 209 13.87 -14.89 0.16
C ARG A 209 12.87 -14.11 1.00
N LEU A 210 12.13 -14.83 1.83
CA LEU A 210 11.36 -14.22 2.90
C LEU A 210 12.16 -14.26 4.20
N PHE A 211 12.13 -13.15 4.91
CA PHE A 211 12.67 -13.01 6.25
C PHE A 211 11.51 -12.89 7.23
N VAL A 212 11.55 -13.71 8.28
CA VAL A 212 10.48 -13.83 9.26
C VAL A 212 11.03 -13.52 10.64
N ALA A 213 10.54 -12.45 11.28
CA ALA A 213 10.86 -12.19 12.67
C ALA A 213 9.99 -13.06 13.58
N GLU A 214 10.64 -13.79 14.48
CA GLU A 214 10.04 -14.59 15.54
C GLU A 214 10.12 -13.79 16.84
N GLN A 215 8.99 -13.69 17.54
CA GLN A 215 8.84 -12.91 18.78
C GLN A 215 9.97 -13.15 19.81
N PRO A 216 10.49 -14.38 20.00
CA PRO A 216 11.59 -14.61 20.94
C PRO A 216 12.94 -13.96 20.59
N GLY A 217 13.08 -13.28 19.44
CA GLY A 217 14.32 -12.59 19.08
C GLY A 217 15.14 -13.28 18.00
N ARG A 218 14.49 -13.99 17.08
CA ARG A 218 15.16 -14.58 15.90
C ARG A 218 14.61 -14.01 14.61
N ILE A 219 15.46 -13.84 13.62
CA ILE A 219 15.05 -13.66 12.23
C ILE A 219 15.35 -14.95 11.48
N ARG A 220 14.35 -15.50 10.80
CA ARG A 220 14.45 -16.74 10.03
C ARG A 220 14.41 -16.45 8.54
N VAL A 221 15.04 -17.31 7.75
CA VAL A 221 15.01 -17.23 6.28
C VAL A 221 14.17 -18.38 5.74
N ILE A 222 13.20 -18.05 4.90
CA ILE A 222 12.51 -19.02 4.05
C ILE A 222 12.99 -18.79 2.62
N ASP A 223 13.59 -19.81 2.03
CA ASP A 223 14.00 -19.82 0.64
C ASP A 223 13.17 -20.85 -0.13
N ASN A 224 12.39 -20.40 -1.12
CA ASN A 224 11.56 -21.26 -1.96
C ASN A 224 10.59 -22.18 -1.17
N GLY A 225 10.04 -21.69 -0.06
CA GLY A 225 9.13 -22.43 0.82
C GLY A 225 9.84 -23.34 1.83
N MET A 226 11.17 -23.39 1.82
CA MET A 226 11.96 -24.13 2.79
C MET A 226 12.53 -23.20 3.85
N LEU A 227 12.22 -23.48 5.11
CA LEU A 227 12.83 -22.81 6.26
C LEU A 227 14.29 -23.25 6.39
N LEU A 228 15.22 -22.29 6.35
CA LEU A 228 16.63 -22.58 6.54
C LEU A 228 16.93 -23.00 8.00
N PRO A 229 17.84 -23.95 8.24
CA PRO A 229 18.15 -24.42 9.60
C PRO A 229 18.76 -23.34 10.50
N THR A 230 19.67 -22.53 9.94
CA THR A 230 20.35 -21.45 10.66
C THR A 230 19.51 -20.17 10.58
N PRO A 231 19.23 -19.49 11.70
CA PRO A 231 18.57 -18.20 11.68
C PRO A 231 19.47 -17.15 10.99
N PHE A 232 18.84 -16.15 10.37
CA PHE A 232 19.52 -14.96 9.86
C PHE A 232 20.16 -14.17 11.00
N LEU A 233 19.41 -13.94 12.08
CA LEU A 233 19.88 -13.26 13.28
C LEU A 233 19.30 -13.98 14.50
N ASP A 234 20.12 -14.13 15.55
CA ASP A 234 19.65 -14.57 16.87
C ASP A 234 20.13 -13.56 17.91
N ILE A 235 19.18 -12.86 18.51
CA ILE A 235 19.37 -11.91 19.61
C ILE A 235 18.49 -12.26 20.81
N THR A 236 18.09 -13.53 20.94
CA THR A 236 17.24 -14.03 22.04
C THR A 236 17.76 -13.63 23.42
N ALA A 237 19.09 -13.56 23.61
CA ALA A 237 19.70 -13.14 24.87
C ALA A 237 19.55 -11.63 25.21
N ARG A 238 19.07 -10.82 24.26
CA ARG A 238 18.85 -9.36 24.41
C ARG A 238 17.36 -8.99 24.46
N VAL A 239 16.50 -9.86 23.96
CA VAL A 239 15.08 -9.58 23.81
C VAL A 239 14.37 -10.01 25.09
N ASP A 240 13.56 -9.12 25.64
CA ASP A 240 12.56 -9.51 26.64
C ASP A 240 11.25 -9.83 25.91
N ASP A 241 10.80 -11.07 26.09
CA ASP A 241 9.57 -11.64 25.53
C ASP A 241 8.68 -12.24 26.62
N ALA A 242 8.85 -11.84 27.89
CA ALA A 242 8.08 -12.37 29.01
C ALA A 242 6.58 -12.02 28.93
N GLY A 243 6.26 -10.83 28.41
CA GLY A 243 4.90 -10.36 28.14
C GLY A 243 4.39 -10.79 26.76
N ASN A 244 3.07 -10.87 26.62
CA ASN A 244 2.41 -11.37 25.41
C ASN A 244 2.62 -10.48 24.16
N GLU A 245 2.86 -9.18 24.34
CA GLU A 245 3.12 -8.23 23.25
C GLU A 245 4.59 -7.77 23.19
N GLN A 246 5.44 -8.27 24.10
CA GLN A 246 6.87 -8.00 24.11
C GLN A 246 7.60 -8.94 23.13
N GLY A 247 8.88 -8.70 22.88
CA GLY A 247 9.71 -9.49 21.98
C GLY A 247 10.34 -8.68 20.86
N LEU A 248 10.76 -9.38 19.79
CA LEU A 248 11.17 -8.80 18.52
C LEU A 248 9.93 -8.56 17.65
N LEU A 249 9.59 -7.29 17.41
CA LEU A 249 8.28 -6.87 16.89
C LEU A 249 8.34 -6.24 15.49
N GLY A 250 9.50 -5.69 15.10
CA GLY A 250 9.70 -5.02 13.82
C GLY A 250 10.94 -5.47 13.08
N LEU A 251 10.86 -5.51 11.75
CA LEU A 251 11.97 -5.78 10.84
C LEU A 251 11.77 -5.02 9.53
N ALA A 252 12.74 -4.19 9.16
CA ALA A 252 12.80 -3.52 7.87
C ALA A 252 14.22 -3.58 7.29
N PHE A 253 14.34 -3.90 6.01
CA PHE A 253 15.61 -3.80 5.27
C PHE A 253 15.77 -2.40 4.71
N HIS A 254 17.01 -1.88 4.67
CA HIS A 254 17.29 -0.62 3.99
C HIS A 254 16.85 -0.69 2.53
N PRO A 255 16.33 0.39 1.92
CA PRO A 255 16.08 0.45 0.48
C PRO A 255 17.31 0.12 -0.37
N ASP A 256 18.51 0.34 0.18
CA ASP A 256 19.83 0.09 -0.44
C ASP A 256 20.53 -1.16 0.15
N TYR A 257 19.77 -2.08 0.74
CA TYR A 257 20.31 -3.28 1.41
C TYR A 257 21.29 -4.08 0.53
N ALA A 258 21.02 -4.17 -0.78
CA ALA A 258 21.91 -4.86 -1.71
C ALA A 258 23.34 -4.27 -1.77
N SER A 259 23.47 -2.99 -1.42
CA SER A 259 24.73 -2.24 -1.43
C SER A 259 25.34 -2.11 -0.03
N ASN A 260 24.54 -1.77 0.99
CA ASN A 260 25.03 -1.48 2.35
C ASN A 260 24.87 -2.63 3.35
N GLY A 261 24.01 -3.60 3.07
CA GLY A 261 23.75 -4.73 3.95
C GLY A 261 23.02 -4.38 5.25
N TRP A 262 22.42 -3.19 5.35
CA TRP A 262 21.79 -2.70 6.57
C TRP A 262 20.33 -3.10 6.70
N PHE A 263 19.94 -3.48 7.91
CA PHE A 263 18.55 -3.73 8.27
C PHE A 263 18.31 -3.27 9.71
N TYR A 264 17.05 -3.05 10.03
CA TYR A 264 16.61 -2.43 11.27
C TYR A 264 15.61 -3.32 11.97
N VAL A 265 15.71 -3.37 13.29
CA VAL A 265 14.81 -4.14 14.15
C VAL A 265 14.24 -3.26 15.25
N ASN A 266 13.03 -3.58 15.68
CA ASN A 266 12.39 -3.02 16.86
C ASN A 266 12.10 -4.17 17.82
N TYR A 267 12.60 -4.08 19.05
CA TYR A 267 12.39 -5.10 20.07
C TYR A 267 12.28 -4.51 21.48
N ILE A 268 11.66 -5.26 22.39
CA ILE A 268 11.61 -4.93 23.81
C ILE A 268 12.86 -5.45 24.53
N PHE A 269 13.47 -4.58 25.32
CA PHE A 269 14.72 -4.79 26.02
C PHE A 269 14.56 -4.44 27.50
N ASP A 270 14.96 -5.37 28.37
CA ASP A 270 15.11 -5.10 29.81
C ASP A 270 16.52 -4.52 30.08
N PRO A 271 16.63 -3.23 30.46
CA PRO A 271 17.92 -2.63 30.71
C PRO A 271 18.58 -3.16 32.00
N PRO A 272 19.93 -3.37 32.00
CA PRO A 272 20.65 -3.79 33.21
C PRO A 272 20.46 -2.87 34.42
N THR A 273 20.10 -1.62 34.16
CA THR A 273 19.78 -0.60 35.16
C THR A 273 18.47 0.08 34.77
N GLY A 274 17.54 0.15 35.71
CA GLY A 274 16.21 0.69 35.46
C GLY A 274 15.16 -0.19 36.13
N THR A 275 13.90 0.20 36.00
CA THR A 275 12.76 -0.59 36.50
C THR A 275 11.72 -0.86 35.43
N LEU A 276 11.90 -0.30 34.24
CA LEU A 276 10.96 -0.39 33.12
C LEU A 276 11.68 -0.94 31.90
N ASP A 277 10.98 -1.79 31.16
CA ASP A 277 11.41 -2.24 29.84
C ASP A 277 11.44 -1.07 28.87
N ARG A 278 12.16 -1.25 27.77
CA ARG A 278 12.33 -0.24 26.73
C ARG A 278 12.05 -0.80 25.36
N THR A 279 11.39 0.01 24.54
CA THR A 279 11.48 -0.19 23.09
C THR A 279 12.88 0.21 22.65
N ARG A 280 13.54 -0.65 21.89
CA ARG A 280 14.83 -0.37 21.26
C ARG A 280 14.73 -0.56 19.75
N ILE A 281 15.14 0.48 19.03
CA ILE A 281 15.31 0.44 17.58
C ILE A 281 16.81 0.36 17.29
N SER A 282 17.23 -0.68 16.58
CA SER A 282 18.64 -0.95 16.27
C SER A 282 18.84 -1.22 14.80
N ARG A 283 19.99 -0.79 14.26
CA ARG A 283 20.52 -1.21 12.97
C ARG A 283 21.50 -2.38 13.14
N PHE A 284 21.43 -3.36 12.26
CA PHE A 284 22.40 -4.45 12.12
C PHE A 284 22.89 -4.52 10.67
N THR A 285 23.98 -5.26 10.46
CA THR A 285 24.57 -5.51 9.14
C THR A 285 24.63 -7.00 8.83
N VAL A 286 24.37 -7.36 7.57
CA VAL A 286 24.57 -8.73 7.07
C VAL A 286 26.04 -9.15 7.19
N GLY A 287 26.28 -10.41 7.53
CA GLY A 287 27.62 -10.98 7.56
C GLY A 287 28.14 -11.36 6.17
N ALA A 288 29.32 -11.99 6.11
CA ALA A 288 29.90 -12.45 4.85
C ALA A 288 29.05 -13.51 4.12
N ASN A 289 28.27 -14.28 4.88
CA ASN A 289 27.22 -15.14 4.34
C ASN A 289 25.91 -14.34 4.28
N GLY A 290 25.37 -14.10 3.09
CA GLY A 290 24.14 -13.33 2.91
C GLY A 290 22.89 -13.90 3.61
N ASN A 291 22.96 -15.14 4.12
CA ASN A 291 21.91 -15.77 4.94
C ASN A 291 22.13 -15.61 6.46
N VAL A 292 23.18 -14.92 6.92
CA VAL A 292 23.52 -14.76 8.34
C VAL A 292 24.03 -13.33 8.59
N ALA A 293 23.35 -12.60 9.47
CA ALA A 293 23.76 -11.29 9.97
C ALA A 293 24.83 -11.40 11.06
N ASP A 294 25.55 -10.30 11.30
CA ASP A 294 26.50 -10.20 12.42
C ASP A 294 25.78 -9.65 13.67
N PRO A 295 25.53 -10.47 14.71
CA PRO A 295 24.88 -9.99 15.94
C PRO A 295 25.73 -9.00 16.75
N ALA A 296 27.02 -8.85 16.44
CA ALA A 296 27.91 -7.87 17.07
C ALA A 296 27.89 -6.50 16.36
N SER A 297 27.26 -6.40 15.18
CA SER A 297 27.18 -5.17 14.38
C SER A 297 26.11 -4.18 14.84
N GLU A 298 25.46 -4.44 15.98
CA GLU A 298 24.36 -3.64 16.50
C GLU A 298 24.76 -2.17 16.69
N LEU A 299 24.00 -1.28 16.07
CA LEU A 299 24.00 0.15 16.36
C LEU A 299 22.61 0.54 16.85
N VAL A 300 22.50 0.87 18.15
CA VAL A 300 21.26 1.37 18.74
C VAL A 300 20.97 2.77 18.20
N LEU A 301 19.79 2.96 17.62
CA LEU A 301 19.34 4.24 17.08
C LEU A 301 18.48 5.00 18.07
N MET A 302 17.58 4.34 18.78
CA MET A 302 16.62 4.98 19.67
C MET A 302 16.19 4.03 20.77
N GLU A 303 16.02 4.55 21.98
CA GLU A 303 15.28 3.87 23.05
C GLU A 303 14.32 4.81 23.77
N PHE A 304 13.19 4.24 24.19
CA PHE A 304 12.25 4.89 25.10
C PHE A 304 11.54 3.87 25.99
N GLU A 305 11.10 4.34 27.16
CA GLU A 305 10.52 3.49 28.21
C GLU A 305 9.11 3.01 27.83
N GLN A 306 8.82 1.76 28.19
CA GLN A 306 7.52 1.12 28.11
C GLN A 306 6.95 1.00 29.53
N PRO A 307 5.92 1.79 29.89
CA PRO A 307 5.33 1.76 31.23
C PRO A 307 4.68 0.42 31.61
N TYR A 308 4.23 -0.35 30.62
CA TYR A 308 3.59 -1.65 30.78
C TYR A 308 4.07 -2.65 29.72
N SER A 309 3.79 -3.94 29.95
CA SER A 309 4.19 -5.04 29.07
C SER A 309 3.30 -5.22 27.82
N ASN A 310 2.40 -4.28 27.56
CA ASN A 310 1.46 -4.32 26.44
C ASN A 310 1.36 -2.97 25.73
N HIS A 311 0.77 -2.98 24.54
CA HIS A 311 0.70 -1.87 23.58
C HIS A 311 2.08 -1.33 23.19
N ASN A 312 2.97 -2.26 22.86
CA ASN A 312 4.33 -1.90 22.44
C ASN A 312 4.39 -1.46 20.96
N GLY A 313 3.37 -1.79 20.15
CA GLY A 313 3.38 -1.58 18.70
C GLY A 313 4.53 -2.34 18.04
N GLY A 314 5.35 -1.63 17.27
CA GLY A 314 6.69 -2.09 16.94
C GLY A 314 6.98 -2.31 15.47
N ASP A 315 6.00 -2.15 14.58
CA ASP A 315 6.23 -2.32 13.14
C ASP A 315 7.19 -1.26 12.57
N LEU A 316 7.96 -1.66 11.57
CA LEU A 316 8.95 -0.83 10.89
C LEU A 316 8.71 -0.89 9.38
N GLN A 317 8.60 0.27 8.74
CA GLN A 317 8.51 0.36 7.27
C GLN A 317 9.34 1.53 6.77
N PHE A 318 10.01 1.35 5.62
CA PHE A 318 10.50 2.48 4.86
C PHE A 318 9.35 3.09 4.04
N GLY A 319 9.18 4.40 4.16
CA GLY A 319 8.24 5.14 3.33
C GLY A 319 8.77 5.34 1.91
N PRO A 320 7.90 5.75 0.96
CA PRO A 320 8.31 6.11 -0.40
C PRO A 320 9.24 7.34 -0.45
N ASP A 321 9.33 8.08 0.65
CA ASP A 321 10.24 9.20 0.87
C ASP A 321 11.64 8.77 1.33
N GLY A 322 11.87 7.47 1.57
CA GLY A 322 13.16 6.91 1.98
C GLY A 322 13.41 6.94 3.49
N TYR A 323 12.49 7.46 4.30
CA TYR A 323 12.64 7.52 5.74
C TYR A 323 12.09 6.28 6.44
N LEU A 324 12.62 5.98 7.63
CA LEU A 324 12.13 4.87 8.45
C LEU A 324 10.95 5.35 9.31
N TYR A 325 9.80 4.70 9.14
CA TYR A 325 8.61 4.89 9.96
C TYR A 325 8.55 3.82 11.05
N ILE A 326 8.23 4.25 12.27
CA ILE A 326 8.20 3.40 13.47
C ILE A 326 6.82 3.52 14.10
N ALA A 327 6.09 2.41 14.15
CA ALA A 327 4.81 2.34 14.85
C ALA A 327 5.05 2.14 16.35
N SER A 328 4.61 3.09 17.19
CA SER A 328 4.73 3.00 18.64
C SER A 328 3.36 3.04 19.31
N GLY A 329 3.03 2.01 20.08
CA GLY A 329 1.82 2.02 20.91
C GLY A 329 1.93 2.99 22.08
N ASP A 330 0.81 3.22 22.76
CA ASP A 330 0.64 4.16 23.87
C ASP A 330 1.38 3.74 25.15
N GLY A 331 1.97 2.55 25.14
CA GLY A 331 2.76 2.00 26.23
C GLY A 331 1.94 1.24 27.27
N GLY A 332 0.66 1.03 27.02
CA GLY A 332 -0.13 -0.02 27.67
C GLY A 332 -1.10 0.44 28.73
N SER A 333 -1.63 -0.55 29.45
CA SER A 333 -2.82 -0.45 30.31
C SER A 333 -4.08 -0.02 29.55
N GLY A 334 -5.24 -0.24 30.16
CA GLY A 334 -6.51 0.20 29.59
C GLY A 334 -6.65 1.72 29.61
N GLY A 335 -7.02 2.31 28.47
CA GLY A 335 -7.44 3.71 28.37
C GLY A 335 -6.33 4.76 28.41
N ASP A 336 -5.06 4.37 28.16
CA ASP A 336 -3.89 5.27 28.15
C ASP A 336 -3.85 6.19 29.39
N PRO A 337 -3.58 5.64 30.59
CA PRO A 337 -3.70 6.42 31.83
C PRO A 337 -2.73 7.61 31.88
N GLN A 338 -1.59 7.53 31.19
CA GLN A 338 -0.60 8.61 31.09
C GLN A 338 -0.94 9.67 30.04
N ASN A 339 -2.00 9.48 29.24
CA ASN A 339 -2.34 10.34 28.10
C ASN A 339 -1.21 10.43 27.06
N ASN A 340 -0.42 9.37 26.91
CA ASN A 340 0.72 9.30 26.03
C ASN A 340 0.33 9.59 24.58
N ALA A 341 -0.77 9.01 24.09
CA ALA A 341 -1.16 9.11 22.70
C ALA A 341 -1.47 10.54 22.26
N GLN A 342 -2.09 11.34 23.14
CA GLN A 342 -2.38 12.75 22.91
C GLN A 342 -1.27 13.71 23.36
N ASN A 343 -0.26 13.22 24.09
CA ASN A 343 0.86 14.05 24.55
C ASN A 343 1.95 14.11 23.46
N PRO A 344 2.24 15.27 22.86
CA PRO A 344 3.27 15.40 21.84
C PRO A 344 4.69 15.33 22.42
N GLY A 345 4.88 15.50 23.73
CA GLY A 345 6.18 15.36 24.41
C GLY A 345 6.53 13.92 24.79
N ARG A 346 5.89 12.92 24.17
CA ARG A 346 6.13 11.49 24.41
C ARG A 346 6.18 10.72 23.08
N PRO A 347 7.08 9.74 22.93
CA PRO A 347 7.18 8.92 21.71
C PRO A 347 6.10 7.83 21.62
N LEU A 348 5.28 7.65 22.66
CA LEU A 348 4.26 6.62 22.78
C LEU A 348 2.92 7.04 22.18
N GLY A 349 2.23 6.12 21.51
CA GLY A 349 0.96 6.34 20.81
C GLY A 349 1.14 7.20 19.56
N LYS A 350 2.21 6.91 18.80
CA LYS A 350 2.72 7.73 17.69
C LYS A 350 3.05 6.87 16.48
N LEU A 351 3.02 7.51 15.31
CA LEU A 351 3.82 7.10 14.17
C LEU A 351 5.03 8.03 14.12
N LEU A 352 6.22 7.49 14.37
CA LEU A 352 7.47 8.23 14.31
C LEU A 352 8.09 8.09 12.91
N ARG A 353 8.91 9.05 12.50
CA ARG A 353 9.64 9.06 11.23
C ARG A 353 11.03 9.67 11.38
N ILE A 354 12.07 8.90 11.05
CA ILE A 354 13.48 9.30 11.19
C ILE A 354 14.26 9.11 9.89
N ASP A 355 15.32 9.89 9.71
CA ASP A 355 16.30 9.75 8.63
C ASP A 355 17.50 8.90 9.10
N VAL A 356 17.58 7.66 8.64
CA VAL A 356 18.65 6.72 9.03
C VAL A 356 19.93 6.87 8.21
N ASP A 357 19.89 7.63 7.10
CA ASP A 357 21.06 7.97 6.29
C ASP A 357 21.71 9.29 6.77
N GLY A 358 20.91 10.15 7.40
CA GLY A 358 21.36 11.31 8.14
C GLY A 358 21.92 10.97 9.52
N GLY A 359 22.85 11.77 10.03
CA GLY A 359 23.39 11.63 11.39
C GLY A 359 23.58 12.99 12.06
N GLY A 360 23.66 13.00 13.39
CA GLY A 360 23.88 14.21 14.17
C GLY A 360 22.60 14.99 14.53
N GLY A 361 21.44 14.34 14.53
CA GLY A 361 20.23 14.90 15.14
C GLY A 361 20.43 15.20 16.63
N THR A 362 19.64 16.14 17.15
CA THR A 362 19.47 16.41 18.58
C THR A 362 18.10 15.87 18.99
N PRO A 363 18.03 14.64 19.54
CA PRO A 363 16.76 14.01 19.91
C PRO A 363 16.07 14.80 21.01
N ASP A 364 14.74 14.91 20.93
CA ASP A 364 13.92 15.44 22.02
C ASP A 364 13.30 14.28 22.84
N CYS A 365 12.45 14.59 23.82
CA CYS A 365 11.62 13.66 24.57
C CYS A 365 12.37 12.61 25.38
N ASN A 366 13.62 12.91 25.75
CA ASN A 366 14.53 12.04 26.52
C ASN A 366 14.83 10.71 25.80
N LEU A 367 14.84 10.71 24.47
CA LEU A 367 15.22 9.54 23.68
C LEU A 367 16.71 9.23 23.88
N VAL A 368 17.02 7.97 24.19
CA VAL A 368 18.41 7.51 24.33
C VAL A 368 18.95 7.10 22.96
N ALA A 369 20.24 7.38 22.71
CA ALA A 369 20.99 7.02 21.50
C ALA A 369 20.55 7.70 20.18
N GLY A 370 19.69 8.71 20.23
CA GLY A 370 19.12 9.33 19.02
C GLY A 370 20.05 10.21 18.17
N ASN A 371 21.33 10.33 18.52
CA ASN A 371 22.31 11.07 17.71
C ASN A 371 22.78 10.31 16.45
N HIS A 372 22.28 9.08 16.23
CA HIS A 372 22.62 8.21 15.12
C HIS A 372 21.64 8.28 13.93
N TYR A 373 20.65 9.19 13.98
CA TYR A 373 19.73 9.48 12.88
C TYR A 373 19.55 11.00 12.73
N GLY A 374 18.94 11.43 11.63
CA GLY A 374 18.48 12.79 11.38
C GLY A 374 16.96 12.93 11.52
N ILE A 375 16.49 14.18 11.62
CA ILE A 375 15.06 14.52 11.64
C ILE A 375 14.62 14.97 10.25
N PRO A 376 13.66 14.28 9.61
CA PRO A 376 13.09 14.72 8.34
C PRO A 376 12.45 16.12 8.41
N PRO A 377 12.72 17.04 7.47
CA PRO A 377 12.23 18.44 7.49
C PRO A 377 10.72 18.62 7.32
N GLY A 378 9.94 17.53 7.27
CA GLY A 378 8.48 17.56 7.16
C GLY A 378 7.76 16.83 8.29
N ASN A 379 8.43 16.59 9.43
CA ASN A 379 7.79 16.03 10.62
C ASN A 379 6.87 17.06 11.28
N ALA A 380 5.97 16.59 12.15
CA ALA A 380 4.91 17.43 12.74
C ALA A 380 5.47 18.48 13.70
N TYR A 381 6.56 18.14 14.38
CA TYR A 381 7.33 18.99 15.26
C TYR A 381 8.75 19.01 14.67
N THR A 382 9.18 20.21 14.28
CA THR A 382 10.52 20.48 13.73
C THR A 382 11.01 21.79 14.33
N ASP A 383 10.81 21.91 15.64
CA ASP A 383 11.11 23.10 16.42
C ASP A 383 12.39 22.97 17.25
N GLY A 384 13.05 21.81 17.20
CA GLY A 384 14.33 21.55 17.84
C GLY A 384 14.18 21.20 19.32
N ASP A 385 15.30 20.84 19.94
CA ASP A 385 15.36 20.36 21.33
C ASP A 385 14.62 21.28 22.33
N GLY A 386 13.67 20.70 23.08
CA GLY A 386 12.81 21.41 24.03
C GLY A 386 11.60 22.09 23.41
N GLY A 387 11.22 21.66 22.20
CA GLY A 387 10.09 22.15 21.42
C GLY A 387 8.72 21.76 22.01
N ALA A 388 7.66 22.04 21.25
CA ALA A 388 6.28 21.74 21.59
C ALA A 388 5.95 20.24 21.50
N GLY A 389 6.82 19.42 20.92
CA GLY A 389 6.67 17.97 20.79
C GLY A 389 7.94 17.30 20.30
N CYS A 390 7.98 15.97 20.33
CA CYS A 390 9.14 15.22 19.84
C CYS A 390 9.30 15.41 18.34
N ASP A 391 10.51 15.79 17.92
CA ASP A 391 10.85 16.04 16.52
C ASP A 391 10.66 14.80 15.62
N GLU A 392 10.66 13.59 16.19
CA GLU A 392 10.48 12.33 15.47
C GLU A 392 9.02 12.06 15.10
N ILE A 393 8.05 12.79 15.65
CA ILE A 393 6.63 12.49 15.44
C ILE A 393 6.19 12.90 14.02
N PHE A 394 5.67 11.92 13.27
CA PHE A 394 4.93 12.16 12.03
C PHE A 394 3.43 12.29 12.29
N ALA A 395 2.87 11.45 13.15
CA ALA A 395 1.46 11.51 13.55
C ALA A 395 1.29 11.01 14.99
N LEU A 396 0.19 11.42 15.64
CA LEU A 396 -0.13 11.05 17.01
C LEU A 396 -1.54 10.49 17.15
N GLY A 397 -1.89 10.05 18.36
CA GLY A 397 -3.23 9.59 18.70
C GLY A 397 -3.50 8.15 18.27
N LEU A 398 -2.46 7.31 18.21
CA LEU A 398 -2.59 5.87 17.99
C LEU A 398 -2.59 5.12 19.32
N ARG A 399 -3.22 3.94 19.38
CA ARG A 399 -3.30 3.10 20.59
C ARG A 399 -2.23 2.02 20.60
N ASN A 400 -2.34 1.07 19.69
CA ASN A 400 -1.41 -0.03 19.50
C ASN A 400 -1.35 -0.37 18.00
N PRO A 401 -0.70 0.48 17.19
CA PRO A 401 -0.59 0.31 15.75
C PRO A 401 0.25 -0.94 15.45
N TRP A 402 -0.43 -2.08 15.33
CA TRP A 402 0.20 -3.38 15.23
C TRP A 402 0.95 -3.54 13.92
N ARG A 403 0.35 -3.14 12.79
CA ARG A 403 1.02 -3.15 11.47
C ARG A 403 0.71 -1.90 10.68
N ILE A 404 1.73 -1.39 10.01
CA ILE A 404 1.64 -0.31 9.04
C ILE A 404 2.18 -0.79 7.69
N ALA A 405 1.64 -0.27 6.60
CA ALA A 405 2.13 -0.61 5.27
C ALA A 405 1.98 0.57 4.32
N PHE A 406 3.06 0.86 3.59
CA PHE A 406 2.99 1.70 2.40
C PHE A 406 2.66 0.82 1.20
N ASP A 407 1.69 1.27 0.40
CA ASP A 407 1.45 0.68 -0.90
C ASP A 407 2.51 1.14 -1.89
N ALA A 408 3.39 0.22 -2.30
CA ALA A 408 4.53 0.50 -3.17
C ALA A 408 4.17 1.18 -4.51
N VAL A 409 2.92 1.05 -4.98
CA VAL A 409 2.47 1.67 -6.24
C VAL A 409 1.95 3.08 -6.04
N THR A 410 1.18 3.32 -4.97
CA THR A 410 0.47 4.59 -4.78
C THR A 410 1.12 5.51 -3.75
N GLY A 411 1.95 4.96 -2.85
CA GLY A 411 2.51 5.65 -1.69
C GLY A 411 1.51 5.85 -0.55
N ASN A 412 0.29 5.32 -0.65
CA ASN A 412 -0.71 5.42 0.42
C ASN A 412 -0.27 4.61 1.65
N LEU A 413 -0.51 5.15 2.83
CA LEU A 413 -0.21 4.50 4.11
C LEU A 413 -1.48 3.89 4.71
N TRP A 414 -1.36 2.63 5.12
CA TRP A 414 -2.37 1.88 5.85
C TRP A 414 -1.86 1.60 7.26
N ILE A 415 -2.71 1.75 8.26
CA ILE A 415 -2.39 1.48 9.66
C ILE A 415 -3.53 0.65 10.22
N ALA A 416 -3.21 -0.52 10.79
CA ALA A 416 -4.15 -1.25 11.62
C ALA A 416 -3.83 -1.00 13.08
N ASP A 417 -4.76 -0.33 13.76
CA ASP A 417 -4.60 0.07 15.14
C ASP A 417 -5.53 -0.74 16.04
N VAL A 418 -4.94 -1.46 17.00
CA VAL A 418 -5.67 -2.36 17.89
C VAL A 418 -6.43 -1.55 18.92
N GLY A 419 -7.72 -1.78 19.00
CA GLY A 419 -8.63 -1.05 19.88
C GLY A 419 -8.68 -1.52 21.33
N GLN A 420 -9.51 -0.86 22.13
CA GLN A 420 -9.57 -1.09 23.58
C GLN A 420 -10.54 -2.21 23.99
N SER A 421 -11.83 -2.03 23.74
CA SER A 421 -12.87 -2.96 24.22
C SER A 421 -14.13 -2.99 23.35
N ALA A 422 -14.25 -2.11 22.37
CA ALA A 422 -15.45 -1.94 21.56
C ALA A 422 -15.18 -1.94 20.05
N ARG A 423 -14.06 -1.39 19.61
CA ARG A 423 -13.79 -1.13 18.19
C ARG A 423 -12.35 -1.41 17.83
N GLU A 424 -12.15 -2.18 16.76
CA GLU A 424 -10.87 -2.19 16.03
C GLU A 424 -10.92 -1.24 14.83
N GLU A 425 -9.77 -0.78 14.34
CA GLU A 425 -9.74 0.18 13.23
C GLU A 425 -8.63 -0.04 12.18
N ILE A 426 -8.96 0.32 10.94
CA ILE A 426 -8.00 0.53 9.85
C ILE A 426 -8.04 2.01 9.48
N ASN A 427 -6.90 2.67 9.60
CA ASN A 427 -6.67 4.03 9.12
C ASN A 427 -6.05 4.00 7.72
N PHE A 428 -6.45 4.94 6.87
CA PHE A 428 -5.95 5.13 5.51
C PHE A 428 -5.52 6.57 5.31
N VAL A 429 -4.24 6.77 4.98
CA VAL A 429 -3.63 8.07 4.77
C VAL A 429 -3.17 8.15 3.31
N PRO A 430 -3.80 9.01 2.48
CA PRO A 430 -3.37 9.21 1.10
C PRO A 430 -1.91 9.67 1.00
N ALA A 431 -1.23 9.25 -0.06
CA ALA A 431 0.12 9.69 -0.37
C ALA A 431 0.21 11.23 -0.43
N GLY A 432 1.31 11.79 0.09
CA GLY A 432 1.52 13.24 0.13
C GLY A 432 0.69 13.98 1.18
N THR A 433 -0.04 13.28 2.05
CA THR A 433 -0.62 13.87 3.26
C THR A 433 0.50 14.36 4.18
N ALA A 434 0.37 15.59 4.67
CA ALA A 434 1.34 16.18 5.58
C ALA A 434 1.32 15.49 6.95
N ALA A 435 2.44 15.57 7.68
CA ALA A 435 2.53 15.17 9.07
C ALA A 435 1.58 16.00 9.96
N GLY A 436 1.39 15.54 11.20
CA GLY A 436 0.56 16.21 12.21
C GLY A 436 -0.87 15.69 12.30
N LEU A 437 -1.15 14.53 11.69
CA LEU A 437 -2.44 13.84 11.88
C LEU A 437 -2.60 13.39 13.34
N ASN A 438 -3.82 13.48 13.85
CA ASN A 438 -4.23 12.95 15.15
C ASN A 438 -5.31 11.89 14.95
N PHE A 439 -4.95 10.62 15.13
CA PHE A 439 -5.85 9.46 15.03
C PHE A 439 -6.76 9.28 16.25
N GLY A 440 -6.78 10.24 17.17
CA GLY A 440 -7.84 10.42 18.13
C GLY A 440 -7.72 9.60 19.42
N TRP A 441 -6.95 8.52 19.51
CA TRP A 441 -6.78 7.81 20.78
C TRP A 441 -6.04 8.68 21.80
N ARG A 442 -6.47 8.80 23.06
CA ARG A 442 -7.56 8.10 23.78
C ARG A 442 -8.94 8.75 23.75
N CYS A 443 -9.10 9.83 23.01
CA CYS A 443 -10.36 10.57 22.91
C CYS A 443 -11.44 9.75 22.19
N TYR A 444 -11.03 8.98 21.19
CA TYR A 444 -11.88 8.12 20.37
C TYR A 444 -11.33 6.71 20.32
N GLU A 445 -12.22 5.73 20.28
CA GLU A 445 -11.91 4.32 20.01
C GLU A 445 -12.66 3.94 18.73
N GLY A 446 -11.95 3.85 17.59
CA GLY A 446 -12.63 3.84 16.31
C GLY A 446 -13.46 5.10 16.10
N ASP A 447 -14.64 4.94 15.54
CA ASP A 447 -15.57 6.02 15.20
C ASP A 447 -16.38 6.55 16.40
N GLN A 448 -16.02 6.16 17.64
CA GLN A 448 -16.82 6.42 18.84
C GLN A 448 -16.02 7.17 19.91
N PRO A 449 -16.63 8.12 20.64
CA PRO A 449 -16.00 8.75 21.80
C PRO A 449 -15.66 7.72 22.88
N TYR A 450 -14.46 7.82 23.47
CA TYR A 450 -14.01 7.01 24.60
C TYR A 450 -13.80 7.86 25.85
N ASN A 451 -12.75 8.69 25.88
CA ASN A 451 -12.48 9.63 26.95
C ASN A 451 -12.09 11.01 26.39
N THR A 452 -13.08 11.86 26.18
CA THR A 452 -12.90 13.18 25.55
C THR A 452 -12.40 14.26 26.52
N ALA A 453 -12.13 13.93 27.78
CA ALA A 453 -11.64 14.90 28.75
C ALA A 453 -10.23 15.40 28.37
N GLY A 454 -10.11 16.72 28.16
CA GLY A 454 -8.84 17.35 27.80
C GLY A 454 -8.43 17.20 26.34
N CYS A 455 -9.31 16.69 25.48
CA CYS A 455 -9.05 16.51 24.06
C CYS A 455 -9.25 17.80 23.28
N THR A 456 -8.16 18.34 22.74
CA THR A 456 -8.14 19.58 21.96
C THR A 456 -7.39 19.34 20.65
N GLY A 457 -8.07 18.84 19.62
CA GLY A 457 -7.46 18.52 18.33
C GLY A 457 -8.48 18.02 17.31
N ALA A 458 -8.16 18.19 16.02
CA ALA A 458 -8.97 17.63 14.95
C ALA A 458 -8.72 16.12 14.87
N TYR A 459 -9.80 15.33 14.93
CA TYR A 459 -9.73 13.88 14.85
C TYR A 459 -9.71 13.42 13.37
N PHE A 460 -8.68 12.68 12.99
CA PHE A 460 -8.61 11.97 11.72
C PHE A 460 -9.27 10.60 11.85
N THR A 461 -10.48 10.47 11.31
CA THR A 461 -11.31 9.27 11.48
C THR A 461 -10.78 8.07 10.69
N PRO A 462 -10.91 6.83 11.21
CA PRO A 462 -10.54 5.61 10.51
C PRO A 462 -11.41 5.37 9.27
N LEU A 463 -10.84 4.65 8.30
CA LEU A 463 -11.55 4.24 7.09
C LEU A 463 -12.54 3.12 7.36
N VAL A 464 -12.15 2.16 8.21
CA VAL A 464 -12.96 1.00 8.58
C VAL A 464 -12.88 0.82 10.09
N THR A 465 -14.03 0.61 10.72
CA THR A 465 -14.11 0.15 12.12
C THR A 465 -14.85 -1.17 12.19
N THR A 466 -14.41 -2.06 13.09
CA THR A 466 -15.08 -3.34 13.33
C THR A 466 -15.40 -3.52 14.80
N SER A 467 -16.57 -4.10 15.11
CA SER A 467 -17.06 -4.21 16.49
C SER A 467 -16.55 -5.47 17.18
N HIS A 468 -16.16 -5.37 18.45
CA HIS A 468 -15.88 -6.53 19.30
C HIS A 468 -17.09 -7.45 19.49
N SER A 469 -18.31 -6.87 19.43
CA SER A 469 -19.56 -7.64 19.49
C SER A 469 -19.74 -8.60 18.29
N ALA A 470 -18.96 -8.42 17.22
CA ALA A 470 -18.93 -9.31 16.06
C ALA A 470 -17.80 -10.36 16.15
N GLY A 471 -17.21 -10.56 17.32
CA GLY A 471 -16.15 -11.54 17.59
C GLY A 471 -14.73 -11.08 17.26
N ASN A 472 -14.54 -9.80 16.90
CA ASN A 472 -13.22 -9.19 16.73
C ASN A 472 -12.62 -8.84 18.10
N CYS A 473 -11.29 -8.74 18.20
CA CYS A 473 -10.61 -8.41 19.46
C CYS A 473 -9.21 -7.80 19.31
N SER A 474 -8.60 -7.95 18.13
CA SER A 474 -7.24 -7.48 17.85
C SER A 474 -7.02 -7.53 16.34
N ILE A 475 -7.17 -6.37 15.70
CA ILE A 475 -7.01 -6.27 14.27
C ILE A 475 -5.55 -6.45 13.88
N THR A 476 -5.33 -7.30 12.89
CA THR A 476 -4.05 -7.51 12.27
C THR A 476 -4.10 -6.87 10.89
N GLY A 477 -3.37 -5.76 10.74
CA GLY A 477 -3.20 -5.09 9.45
C GLY A 477 -2.45 -5.95 8.46
N GLY A 478 -2.52 -5.57 7.19
CA GLY A 478 -1.81 -6.28 6.14
C GLY A 478 -1.28 -5.38 5.06
N ARG A 479 -1.45 -5.77 3.79
CA ARG A 479 -0.82 -5.11 2.64
C ARG A 479 -1.76 -5.07 1.45
N VAL A 480 -1.50 -4.14 0.54
CA VAL A 480 -2.17 -4.11 -0.77
C VAL A 480 -1.56 -5.19 -1.66
N TYR A 481 -2.38 -6.07 -2.24
CA TYR A 481 -1.87 -7.10 -3.13
C TYR A 481 -1.38 -6.47 -4.45
N ARG A 482 -0.08 -6.60 -4.73
CA ARG A 482 0.60 -6.13 -5.95
C ARG A 482 1.17 -7.26 -6.80
N GLY A 483 0.96 -8.50 -6.38
CA GLY A 483 1.40 -9.70 -7.04
C GLY A 483 0.86 -9.88 -8.46
N GLY A 484 1.66 -10.49 -9.32
CA GLY A 484 1.25 -10.87 -10.66
C GLY A 484 0.51 -12.20 -10.73
N ALA A 485 0.67 -13.09 -9.74
CA ALA A 485 0.15 -14.45 -9.81
C ALA A 485 -1.38 -14.50 -9.79
N SER A 486 -2.02 -13.64 -8.98
CA SER A 486 -3.46 -13.62 -8.79
C SER A 486 -4.06 -12.24 -9.17
N PRO A 487 -4.24 -11.93 -10.46
CA PRO A 487 -4.73 -10.61 -10.90
C PRO A 487 -6.08 -10.19 -10.31
N ALA A 488 -6.94 -11.15 -9.96
CA ALA A 488 -8.23 -10.88 -9.32
C ALA A 488 -8.10 -10.24 -7.92
N LEU A 489 -6.93 -10.35 -7.30
CA LEU A 489 -6.63 -9.77 -5.99
C LEU A 489 -5.98 -8.38 -6.08
N ALA A 490 -5.58 -7.95 -7.29
CA ALA A 490 -4.82 -6.72 -7.49
C ALA A 490 -5.48 -5.48 -6.88
N GLY A 491 -4.71 -4.70 -6.12
CA GLY A 491 -5.16 -3.45 -5.52
C GLY A 491 -6.04 -3.59 -4.28
N ARG A 492 -6.29 -4.81 -3.81
CA ARG A 492 -7.05 -5.06 -2.57
C ARG A 492 -6.14 -4.97 -1.36
N TYR A 493 -6.50 -4.18 -0.35
CA TYR A 493 -5.79 -4.16 0.94
C TYR A 493 -6.29 -5.30 1.83
N PHE A 494 -5.44 -6.26 2.18
CA PHE A 494 -5.79 -7.40 3.02
C PHE A 494 -5.59 -7.08 4.51
N PHE A 495 -6.53 -7.53 5.34
CA PHE A 495 -6.43 -7.46 6.80
C PHE A 495 -7.22 -8.61 7.44
N THR A 496 -7.01 -8.86 8.73
CA THR A 496 -7.75 -9.87 9.50
C THR A 496 -7.86 -9.42 10.95
N ASP A 497 -8.50 -10.22 11.80
CA ASP A 497 -8.45 -10.08 13.25
C ASP A 497 -7.94 -11.39 13.88
N TYR A 498 -7.28 -11.28 15.04
CA TYR A 498 -6.72 -12.43 15.76
C TYR A 498 -7.80 -13.39 16.26
N CYS A 499 -8.94 -12.87 16.74
CA CYS A 499 -10.08 -13.66 17.20
C CYS A 499 -11.01 -14.01 16.04
N ASN A 500 -11.39 -13.02 15.23
CA ASN A 500 -12.17 -13.24 14.01
C ASN A 500 -11.22 -13.45 12.83
N THR A 501 -10.76 -14.69 12.68
CA THR A 501 -9.73 -15.10 11.72
C THR A 501 -10.14 -15.04 10.24
N ALA A 502 -11.28 -14.41 9.92
CA ALA A 502 -11.67 -14.15 8.53
C ALA A 502 -10.72 -13.12 7.92
N ILE A 503 -10.08 -13.48 6.80
CA ILE A 503 -9.27 -12.53 6.05
C ILE A 503 -10.19 -11.72 5.15
N ARG A 504 -10.15 -10.42 5.37
CA ARG A 504 -10.96 -9.41 4.69
C ARG A 504 -10.11 -8.59 3.73
N THR A 505 -10.78 -7.92 2.80
CA THR A 505 -10.14 -6.92 1.96
C THR A 505 -10.89 -5.62 1.96
N VAL A 506 -10.16 -4.51 1.81
CA VAL A 506 -10.71 -3.21 1.45
C VAL A 506 -10.44 -2.95 -0.03
N THR A 507 -11.49 -2.54 -0.74
CA THR A 507 -11.42 -1.89 -2.06
C THR A 507 -12.22 -0.60 -2.04
N PHE A 508 -12.21 0.15 -3.14
CA PHE A 508 -13.03 1.35 -3.28
C PHE A 508 -14.00 1.17 -4.44
N ALA A 509 -15.29 1.42 -4.19
CA ALA A 509 -16.31 1.53 -5.22
C ALA A 509 -17.00 2.88 -5.07
N ASN A 510 -16.98 3.71 -6.13
CA ASN A 510 -17.51 5.09 -6.11
C ASN A 510 -16.95 5.93 -4.94
N GLY A 511 -15.65 5.77 -4.66
CA GLY A 511 -14.97 6.43 -3.54
C GLY A 511 -15.33 5.89 -2.16
N GLN A 512 -16.22 4.91 -2.01
CA GLN A 512 -16.54 4.35 -0.69
C GLN A 512 -15.76 3.06 -0.45
N PRO A 513 -15.26 2.83 0.79
CA PRO A 513 -14.60 1.58 1.12
C PRO A 513 -15.60 0.43 1.05
N VAL A 514 -15.24 -0.61 0.32
CA VAL A 514 -15.98 -1.86 0.24
C VAL A 514 -15.16 -2.92 0.95
N VAL A 515 -15.72 -3.46 2.03
CA VAL A 515 -15.12 -4.56 2.79
C VAL A 515 -15.68 -5.89 2.28
N GLU A 516 -14.80 -6.73 1.76
CA GLU A 516 -15.11 -8.09 1.33
C GLU A 516 -14.43 -9.11 2.25
N SER A 517 -14.91 -10.35 2.28
CA SER A 517 -14.30 -11.45 3.04
C SER A 517 -13.91 -12.59 2.10
N PRO A 518 -12.81 -12.46 1.33
CA PRO A 518 -12.42 -13.47 0.34
C PRO A 518 -12.09 -14.83 0.94
N ILE A 519 -11.71 -14.89 2.21
CA ILE A 519 -11.38 -16.13 2.93
C ILE A 519 -12.17 -16.14 4.26
N PRO A 520 -12.95 -17.19 4.54
CA PRO A 520 -13.77 -17.28 5.74
C PRO A 520 -12.93 -17.51 7.01
N ALA A 521 -13.50 -17.18 8.17
CA ALA A 521 -12.90 -17.49 9.47
C ALA A 521 -12.63 -18.99 9.62
N GLY A 522 -11.54 -19.33 10.32
CA GLY A 522 -11.08 -20.70 10.56
C GLY A 522 -10.16 -21.27 9.48
N ALA A 523 -9.95 -20.58 8.35
CA ALA A 523 -8.99 -20.98 7.32
C ALA A 523 -7.53 -20.87 7.79
N VAL A 524 -7.24 -19.97 8.72
CA VAL A 524 -5.96 -19.80 9.41
C VAL A 524 -6.22 -19.68 10.91
N GLY A 525 -5.41 -20.35 11.73
CA GLY A 525 -5.45 -20.19 13.18
C GLY A 525 -4.51 -19.08 13.64
N GLN A 526 -4.92 -18.25 14.60
CA GLN A 526 -4.11 -17.20 15.22
C GLN A 526 -3.30 -16.37 14.19
N PRO A 527 -3.94 -15.76 13.18
CA PRO A 527 -3.24 -14.93 12.23
C PRO A 527 -2.73 -13.65 12.93
N VAL A 528 -1.46 -13.32 12.74
CA VAL A 528 -0.79 -12.22 13.44
C VAL A 528 0.06 -11.32 12.56
N ALA A 529 0.31 -11.71 11.31
CA ALA A 529 1.08 -10.89 10.39
C ALA A 529 0.69 -11.15 8.94
N PHE A 530 0.80 -10.11 8.11
CA PHE A 530 0.95 -10.27 6.67
C PHE A 530 2.33 -9.79 6.25
N GLY A 531 2.80 -10.33 5.12
CA GLY A 531 3.98 -9.82 4.43
C GLY A 531 3.89 -10.10 2.95
N GLU A 532 4.91 -9.68 2.23
CA GLU A 532 5.00 -9.90 0.79
C GLU A 532 6.39 -10.40 0.38
N ASP A 533 6.45 -11.08 -0.77
CA ASP A 533 7.72 -11.32 -1.45
C ASP A 533 8.08 -10.16 -2.39
N VAL A 534 9.28 -10.21 -2.96
CA VAL A 534 9.77 -9.19 -3.91
C VAL A 534 8.92 -9.04 -5.18
N PHE A 535 8.00 -9.97 -5.42
CA PHE A 535 7.08 -9.93 -6.57
C PHE A 535 5.70 -9.39 -6.19
N GLY A 536 5.48 -8.96 -4.93
CA GLY A 536 4.22 -8.41 -4.42
C GLY A 536 3.18 -9.48 -4.04
N GLU A 537 3.58 -10.75 -3.98
CA GLU A 537 2.71 -11.84 -3.57
C GLU A 537 2.54 -11.83 -2.05
N LEU A 538 1.30 -11.96 -1.57
CA LEU A 538 1.01 -11.83 -0.14
C LEU A 538 1.02 -13.15 0.61
N TYR A 539 1.46 -13.04 1.87
CA TYR A 539 1.56 -14.12 2.83
C TYR A 539 0.89 -13.72 4.13
N VAL A 540 0.39 -14.70 4.88
CA VAL A 540 -0.13 -14.55 6.25
C VAL A 540 0.57 -15.52 7.18
N ALA A 541 1.03 -15.04 8.34
CA ALA A 541 1.62 -15.86 9.40
C ALA A 541 0.56 -16.24 10.44
N SER A 542 0.54 -17.52 10.79
CA SER A 542 -0.06 -18.01 12.03
C SER A 542 0.99 -17.96 13.14
N LEU A 543 0.60 -17.46 14.33
CA LEU A 543 1.45 -17.45 15.52
C LEU A 543 1.92 -18.88 15.91
N THR A 544 1.20 -19.91 15.46
CA THR A 544 1.55 -21.32 15.67
C THR A 544 2.74 -21.81 14.81
N GLY A 545 3.26 -20.98 13.91
CA GLY A 545 4.49 -21.26 13.17
C GLY A 545 4.32 -21.66 11.70
N THR A 546 3.15 -21.42 11.12
CA THR A 546 2.88 -21.68 9.69
C THR A 546 2.74 -20.37 8.93
N VAL A 547 3.39 -20.27 7.77
CA VAL A 547 3.20 -19.18 6.81
C VAL A 547 2.40 -19.72 5.63
N TYR A 548 1.31 -19.04 5.30
CA TYR A 548 0.46 -19.34 4.16
C TYR A 548 0.63 -18.27 3.09
N ARG A 549 0.60 -18.67 1.82
CA ARG A 549 0.46 -17.77 0.69
C ARG A 549 -1.03 -17.56 0.38
N ILE A 550 -1.42 -16.33 0.08
CA ILE A 550 -2.76 -15.99 -0.40
C ILE A 550 -2.80 -16.19 -1.92
N VAL A 551 -3.79 -16.96 -2.40
CA VAL A 551 -3.93 -17.36 -3.81
C VAL A 551 -5.33 -17.02 -4.29
N GLY A 552 -5.45 -16.41 -5.47
CA GLY A 552 -6.74 -16.13 -6.11
C GLY A 552 -7.52 -17.42 -6.42
N ALA A 553 -8.85 -17.35 -6.34
CA ALA A 553 -9.67 -18.51 -6.64
C ALA A 553 -9.47 -18.99 -8.09
N GLY A 554 -9.19 -20.29 -8.25
CA GLY A 554 -8.89 -20.90 -9.54
C GLY A 554 -7.43 -20.77 -9.98
N ASP A 555 -6.60 -20.00 -9.27
CA ASP A 555 -5.17 -19.94 -9.51
C ASP A 555 -4.45 -21.08 -8.75
N THR A 556 -3.41 -21.66 -9.34
CA THR A 556 -2.55 -22.63 -8.65
C THR A 556 -1.44 -21.93 -7.87
N PRO A 557 -0.99 -22.45 -6.72
CA PRO A 557 0.27 -22.01 -6.11
C PRO A 557 1.45 -22.18 -7.10
N PRO A 558 2.48 -21.32 -7.06
CA PRO A 558 3.65 -21.52 -7.91
C PRO A 558 4.30 -22.88 -7.67
N SER A 559 4.42 -23.68 -8.72
CA SER A 559 4.99 -25.02 -8.63
C SER A 559 5.84 -25.35 -9.85
N GLN A 560 6.59 -26.44 -9.76
CA GLN A 560 7.22 -27.01 -10.95
C GLN A 560 6.16 -27.73 -11.77
N VAL A 561 6.18 -27.49 -13.09
CA VAL A 561 5.32 -28.22 -14.04
C VAL A 561 6.15 -29.34 -14.65
N THR A 562 5.89 -30.56 -14.20
CA THR A 562 6.74 -31.73 -14.47
C THR A 562 6.11 -32.68 -15.49
N THR A 563 6.94 -33.29 -16.33
CA THR A 563 6.54 -34.39 -17.22
C THR A 563 6.64 -35.72 -16.48
N LEU A 564 6.03 -36.79 -17.03
CA LEU A 564 6.23 -38.17 -16.53
C LEU A 564 7.70 -38.62 -16.49
N SER A 565 8.57 -37.98 -17.28
CA SER A 565 10.01 -38.24 -17.29
C SER A 565 10.81 -37.45 -16.25
N SER A 566 10.14 -36.80 -15.29
CA SER A 566 10.75 -35.96 -14.24
C SER A 566 11.56 -34.78 -14.80
N GLN A 567 11.17 -34.28 -15.98
CA GLN A 567 11.65 -33.00 -16.52
C GLN A 567 10.65 -31.90 -16.23
N CYS A 568 11.15 -30.69 -15.97
CA CYS A 568 10.38 -29.50 -15.70
C CYS A 568 10.23 -28.62 -16.95
N LEU A 569 9.08 -27.98 -17.10
CA LEU A 569 8.91 -26.84 -17.99
C LEU A 569 9.85 -25.73 -17.54
N HIS A 570 10.70 -25.26 -18.46
CA HIS A 570 11.81 -24.38 -18.15
C HIS A 570 11.86 -23.20 -19.12
N ALA A 571 11.96 -22.00 -18.55
CA ALA A 571 12.26 -20.76 -19.26
C ALA A 571 13.74 -20.37 -19.04
N PRO A 572 14.66 -20.75 -19.94
CA PRO A 572 16.10 -20.57 -19.74
C PRO A 572 16.58 -19.10 -19.76
N GLY A 573 15.69 -18.14 -19.99
CA GLY A 573 15.99 -16.72 -20.08
C GLY A 573 14.88 -15.87 -19.48
N THR A 574 15.21 -14.63 -19.13
CA THR A 574 14.31 -13.67 -18.49
C THR A 574 13.77 -12.61 -19.45
N SER A 575 14.23 -12.58 -20.72
CA SER A 575 13.76 -11.60 -21.69
C SER A 575 12.35 -11.92 -22.17
N LEU A 576 11.43 -10.99 -21.91
CA LEU A 576 10.08 -10.99 -22.49
C LEU A 576 10.05 -10.35 -23.89
N ALA A 577 11.04 -9.53 -24.24
CA ALA A 577 11.19 -8.91 -25.55
C ALA A 577 11.70 -9.97 -26.56
N GLY A 578 10.96 -10.19 -27.65
CA GLY A 578 11.21 -11.26 -28.64
C GLY A 578 10.81 -12.68 -28.18
N GLY A 579 10.75 -12.87 -26.86
CA GLY A 579 10.27 -14.04 -26.15
C GLY A 579 11.31 -15.15 -25.97
N THR A 580 11.30 -15.77 -24.79
CA THR A 580 12.25 -16.83 -24.40
C THR A 580 11.69 -18.21 -24.78
N LYS A 581 12.39 -18.96 -25.63
CA LYS A 581 11.96 -20.32 -26.03
C LYS A 581 11.91 -21.27 -24.83
N LEU A 582 10.78 -21.95 -24.64
CA LEU A 582 10.58 -22.89 -23.54
C LEU A 582 11.17 -24.26 -23.86
N ALA A 583 11.66 -24.93 -22.81
CA ALA A 583 12.26 -26.25 -22.91
C ALA A 583 11.78 -27.19 -21.79
N ALA A 584 11.84 -28.49 -22.05
CA ALA A 584 11.76 -29.52 -21.03
C ALA A 584 13.19 -29.80 -20.51
N TRP A 585 13.43 -29.56 -19.23
CA TRP A 585 14.78 -29.58 -18.63
C TRP A 585 14.81 -30.34 -17.30
N PRO A 586 15.94 -30.94 -16.88
CA PRO A 586 16.08 -31.45 -15.52
C PRO A 586 15.60 -30.47 -14.46
N CYS A 587 14.78 -30.95 -13.52
CA CYS A 587 14.25 -30.12 -12.45
C CYS A 587 15.37 -29.65 -11.52
N ASN A 588 15.47 -28.34 -11.28
CA ASN A 588 16.51 -27.72 -10.45
C ASN A 588 15.95 -26.74 -9.40
N GLY A 589 14.61 -26.59 -9.33
CA GLY A 589 13.93 -25.75 -8.33
C GLY A 589 14.01 -24.24 -8.58
N SER A 590 14.72 -23.79 -9.62
CA SER A 590 14.89 -22.35 -9.91
C SER A 590 13.56 -21.66 -10.26
N GLY A 591 13.49 -20.34 -10.07
CA GLY A 591 12.35 -19.51 -10.48
C GLY A 591 11.99 -19.65 -11.97
N ALA A 592 12.97 -19.97 -12.82
CA ALA A 592 12.79 -20.29 -14.24
C ALA A 592 12.01 -21.59 -14.51
N GLN A 593 11.72 -22.38 -13.48
CA GLN A 593 10.93 -23.61 -13.55
C GLN A 593 9.68 -23.55 -12.68
N ARG A 594 9.35 -22.38 -12.12
CA ARG A 594 8.13 -22.16 -11.34
C ARG A 594 7.04 -21.57 -12.22
N TRP A 595 5.84 -22.11 -12.13
CA TRP A 595 4.70 -21.69 -12.93
C TRP A 595 3.42 -21.63 -12.10
N VAL A 596 2.55 -20.71 -12.49
CA VAL A 596 1.19 -20.53 -11.97
C VAL A 596 0.23 -20.70 -13.13
N LEU A 597 -0.64 -21.69 -13.08
CA LEU A 597 -1.81 -21.72 -13.93
C LEU A 597 -2.88 -20.83 -13.29
N ARG A 598 -3.22 -19.75 -13.97
CA ARG A 598 -4.26 -18.82 -13.52
C ARG A 598 -5.66 -19.31 -13.90
N ALA A 599 -6.67 -18.79 -13.22
CA ALA A 599 -8.08 -19.06 -13.50
C ALA A 599 -8.49 -18.67 -14.94
N ASP A 600 -7.83 -17.67 -15.53
CA ASP A 600 -8.04 -17.28 -16.93
C ASP A 600 -7.36 -18.23 -17.94
N GLY A 601 -6.68 -19.27 -17.47
CA GLY A 601 -5.94 -20.24 -18.26
C GLY A 601 -4.53 -19.79 -18.65
N SER A 602 -4.06 -18.60 -18.26
CA SER A 602 -2.66 -18.24 -18.49
C SER A 602 -1.71 -19.05 -17.63
N LEU A 603 -0.62 -19.52 -18.24
CA LEU A 603 0.47 -20.19 -17.53
C LEU A 603 1.61 -19.18 -17.32
N LEU A 604 1.64 -18.54 -16.15
CA LEU A 604 2.57 -17.49 -15.74
C LEU A 604 3.85 -18.09 -15.17
N ASN A 605 5.01 -17.50 -15.47
CA ASN A 605 6.24 -17.64 -14.71
C ASN A 605 6.40 -16.45 -13.73
N PRO A 606 6.21 -16.63 -12.41
CA PRO A 606 6.22 -15.52 -11.46
C PRO A 606 7.54 -14.75 -11.40
N ALA A 607 8.66 -15.44 -11.58
CA ALA A 607 10.00 -14.82 -11.51
C ALA A 607 10.26 -13.80 -12.63
N THR A 608 9.49 -13.84 -13.72
CA THR A 608 9.66 -12.94 -14.88
C THR A 608 8.42 -12.11 -15.18
N GLY A 609 7.25 -12.45 -14.61
CA GLY A 609 5.96 -11.87 -14.99
C GLY A 609 5.45 -12.30 -16.38
N GLY A 610 6.13 -13.21 -17.07
CA GLY A 610 5.79 -13.65 -18.43
C GLY A 610 4.81 -14.83 -18.47
N CYS A 611 3.99 -14.90 -19.52
CA CYS A 611 3.09 -16.00 -19.79
C CYS A 611 3.63 -16.91 -20.91
N VAL A 612 3.31 -18.20 -20.85
CA VAL A 612 3.49 -19.12 -21.99
C VAL A 612 2.66 -18.63 -23.18
N ASP A 613 3.31 -18.53 -24.34
CA ASP A 613 2.78 -17.95 -25.56
C ASP A 613 3.01 -18.90 -26.74
N VAL A 614 1.96 -19.13 -27.52
CA VAL A 614 2.02 -19.75 -28.85
C VAL A 614 2.38 -18.66 -29.85
N PRO A 615 3.61 -18.64 -30.43
CA PRO A 615 4.03 -17.56 -31.32
C PRO A 615 3.05 -17.34 -32.47
N ASN A 616 2.60 -16.10 -32.63
CA ASN A 616 1.64 -15.68 -33.66
C ASN A 616 0.29 -16.44 -33.64
N GLY A 617 -0.04 -17.13 -32.55
CA GLY A 617 -1.24 -17.97 -32.46
C GLY A 617 -1.25 -19.15 -33.44
N ASP A 618 -0.08 -19.66 -33.85
CA ASP A 618 0.01 -20.73 -34.86
C ASP A 618 -0.62 -22.04 -34.37
N THR A 619 -1.66 -22.49 -35.08
CA THR A 619 -2.44 -23.71 -34.78
C THR A 619 -1.98 -24.94 -35.58
N ARG A 620 -0.86 -24.87 -36.29
CA ARG A 620 -0.30 -26.03 -37.01
C ARG A 620 0.49 -26.93 -36.05
N PRO A 621 0.16 -28.23 -35.92
CA PRO A 621 0.86 -29.15 -35.01
C PRO A 621 2.38 -29.18 -35.23
N GLY A 622 3.13 -28.85 -34.18
CA GLY A 622 4.60 -28.91 -34.15
C GLY A 622 5.31 -27.82 -34.95
N ALA A 623 4.58 -26.83 -35.49
CA ALA A 623 5.16 -25.78 -36.33
C ALA A 623 6.08 -24.85 -35.51
N VAL A 624 5.61 -24.40 -34.35
CA VAL A 624 6.30 -23.40 -33.50
C VAL A 624 6.74 -23.98 -32.16
N GLN A 625 7.82 -23.46 -31.60
CA GLN A 625 8.24 -23.75 -30.22
C GLN A 625 7.55 -22.74 -29.32
N LEU A 626 6.99 -23.20 -28.19
CA LEU A 626 6.40 -22.29 -27.21
C LEU A 626 7.47 -21.36 -26.65
N ARG A 627 7.05 -20.14 -26.31
CA ARG A 627 7.94 -19.13 -25.72
C ARG A 627 7.29 -18.49 -24.49
N LEU A 628 8.10 -17.86 -23.68
CA LEU A 628 7.68 -16.94 -22.63
C LEU A 628 7.61 -15.53 -23.23
N SER A 629 6.48 -14.84 -23.06
CA SER A 629 6.29 -13.45 -23.51
C SER A 629 5.51 -12.65 -22.48
N ALA A 630 5.43 -11.33 -22.63
CA ALA A 630 4.53 -10.52 -21.81
C ALA A 630 3.10 -11.06 -21.88
N CYS A 631 2.43 -11.16 -20.72
CA CYS A 631 1.04 -11.57 -20.65
C CYS A 631 0.17 -10.52 -21.36
N ASN A 632 -0.64 -10.94 -22.33
CA ASN A 632 -1.43 -10.04 -23.18
C ASN A 632 -2.92 -10.43 -23.28
N GLY A 633 -3.31 -11.46 -22.54
CA GLY A 633 -4.69 -11.95 -22.47
C GLY A 633 -5.22 -12.64 -23.72
N GLN A 634 -4.40 -12.81 -24.76
CA GLN A 634 -4.81 -13.37 -26.03
C GLN A 634 -5.06 -14.89 -25.92
N PRO A 635 -5.92 -15.47 -26.77
CA PRO A 635 -6.16 -16.91 -26.83
C PRO A 635 -4.89 -17.77 -26.98
N ALA A 636 -3.84 -17.22 -27.60
CA ALA A 636 -2.54 -17.86 -27.76
C ALA A 636 -1.78 -18.10 -26.43
N GLN A 637 -2.25 -17.52 -25.33
CA GLN A 637 -1.69 -17.69 -23.98
C GLN A 637 -2.65 -18.41 -23.03
N ARG A 638 -3.69 -19.06 -23.55
CA ARG A 638 -4.75 -19.72 -22.76
C ARG A 638 -4.57 -21.23 -22.82
N PHE A 639 -4.52 -21.86 -21.65
CA PHE A 639 -4.36 -23.30 -21.47
C PHE A 639 -5.40 -23.83 -20.48
N ALA A 640 -5.90 -25.03 -20.74
CA ALA A 640 -6.82 -25.75 -19.85
C ALA A 640 -6.24 -27.12 -19.50
N THR A 641 -6.29 -27.47 -18.22
CA THR A 641 -5.93 -28.82 -17.75
C THR A 641 -7.06 -29.81 -18.00
N THR A 642 -6.72 -31.04 -18.35
CA THR A 642 -7.69 -32.15 -18.45
C THR A 642 -7.51 -33.17 -17.33
N ALA A 643 -8.48 -34.07 -17.16
CA ALA A 643 -8.35 -35.21 -16.25
C ALA A 643 -7.18 -36.15 -16.59
N ALA A 644 -6.66 -36.09 -17.82
CA ALA A 644 -5.47 -36.83 -18.25
C ALA A 644 -4.15 -36.06 -18.00
N ASN A 645 -4.21 -34.92 -17.28
CA ASN A 645 -3.09 -34.00 -17.06
C ASN A 645 -2.50 -33.43 -18.36
N GLU A 646 -3.31 -33.25 -19.40
CA GLU A 646 -2.89 -32.52 -20.61
C GLU A 646 -3.09 -31.02 -20.39
N LEU A 647 -2.20 -30.20 -20.97
CA LEU A 647 -2.38 -28.75 -21.09
C LEU A 647 -2.83 -28.41 -22.51
N ARG A 648 -4.13 -28.17 -22.69
CA ARG A 648 -4.74 -27.86 -23.99
C ARG A 648 -4.76 -26.37 -24.26
N GLY A 649 -4.24 -25.95 -25.40
CA GLY A 649 -4.18 -24.54 -25.83
C GLY A 649 -4.99 -24.25 -27.09
N ILE A 650 -4.65 -23.14 -27.76
CA ILE A 650 -5.30 -22.68 -28.99
C ILE A 650 -5.35 -23.77 -30.07
N GLY A 651 -6.45 -23.82 -30.82
CA GLY A 651 -6.68 -24.84 -31.86
C GLY A 651 -6.96 -26.25 -31.32
N GLY A 652 -7.20 -26.39 -30.00
CA GLY A 652 -7.44 -27.69 -29.37
C GLY A 652 -6.19 -28.58 -29.31
N LEU A 653 -5.00 -27.98 -29.51
CA LEU A 653 -3.72 -28.68 -29.46
C LEU A 653 -3.27 -28.88 -28.01
N CYS A 654 -2.42 -29.88 -27.78
CA CYS A 654 -1.83 -30.19 -26.49
C CYS A 654 -0.39 -29.65 -26.43
N MET A 655 0.01 -29.12 -25.27
CA MET A 655 1.41 -28.83 -24.97
C MET A 655 2.19 -30.15 -24.97
N ASP A 656 3.18 -30.24 -25.85
CA ASP A 656 3.88 -31.48 -26.20
C ASP A 656 5.39 -31.28 -26.06
N GLN A 657 6.03 -32.26 -25.42
CA GLN A 657 7.46 -32.42 -25.50
C GLN A 657 7.81 -33.08 -26.85
N SER A 658 8.49 -32.33 -27.72
CA SER A 658 8.78 -32.78 -29.07
C SER A 658 9.62 -34.06 -29.08
N ARG A 659 9.09 -35.08 -29.77
CA ARG A 659 9.79 -36.32 -30.09
C ARG A 659 10.87 -36.15 -31.17
N LYS A 660 10.77 -35.09 -31.98
CA LYS A 660 11.67 -34.83 -33.12
C LYS A 660 12.81 -33.88 -32.77
N VAL A 661 12.57 -32.94 -31.86
CA VAL A 661 13.55 -31.91 -31.50
C VAL A 661 13.81 -31.97 -30.00
N ARG A 662 15.04 -32.32 -29.62
CA ARG A 662 15.43 -32.50 -28.22
C ARG A 662 15.05 -31.30 -27.37
N ARG A 663 14.36 -31.57 -26.25
CA ARG A 663 13.93 -30.59 -25.21
C ARG A 663 12.94 -29.51 -25.69
N ARG A 664 12.55 -29.49 -26.96
CA ARG A 664 11.59 -28.50 -27.47
C ARG A 664 10.21 -28.76 -26.87
N VAL A 665 9.60 -27.70 -26.36
CA VAL A 665 8.19 -27.70 -25.94
C VAL A 665 7.38 -26.95 -27.01
N GLN A 666 6.28 -27.54 -27.48
CA GLN A 666 5.52 -27.07 -28.64
C GLN A 666 4.03 -27.35 -28.45
N MET A 667 3.18 -26.85 -29.36
CA MET A 667 1.80 -27.33 -29.49
C MET A 667 1.75 -28.47 -30.51
N TYR A 668 1.05 -29.56 -30.21
CA TYR A 668 0.89 -30.70 -31.12
C TYR A 668 -0.52 -31.29 -31.03
N THR A 669 -0.90 -32.12 -32.00
CA THR A 669 -2.17 -32.86 -31.95
C THR A 669 -2.24 -33.68 -30.68
N CYS A 670 -3.33 -33.55 -29.92
CA CYS A 670 -3.54 -34.35 -28.72
C CYS A 670 -3.62 -35.83 -29.08
N ASP A 671 -2.67 -36.63 -28.58
CA ASP A 671 -2.54 -38.05 -28.90
C ASP A 671 -2.51 -38.95 -27.65
N GLY A 672 -2.69 -38.37 -26.46
CA GLY A 672 -2.72 -39.08 -25.18
C GLY A 672 -1.38 -39.70 -24.79
N SER A 673 -0.27 -39.30 -25.44
CA SER A 673 1.05 -39.84 -25.12
C SER A 673 1.65 -39.24 -23.85
N ASP A 674 2.60 -39.95 -23.25
CA ASP A 674 3.35 -39.50 -22.06
C ASP A 674 4.06 -38.14 -22.26
N HIS A 675 4.30 -37.72 -23.52
CA HIS A 675 4.92 -36.43 -23.86
C HIS A 675 3.98 -35.23 -23.72
N GLN A 676 2.69 -35.47 -23.49
CA GLN A 676 1.65 -34.44 -23.37
C GLN A 676 1.10 -34.34 -21.94
N VAL A 677 1.67 -35.09 -21.01
CA VAL A 677 1.24 -35.18 -19.61
C VAL A 677 2.11 -34.27 -18.75
N TRP A 678 1.49 -33.31 -18.06
CA TRP A 678 2.13 -32.28 -17.24
C TRP A 678 1.48 -32.17 -15.84
N PHE A 679 2.28 -32.26 -14.79
CA PHE A 679 1.83 -32.22 -13.39
C PHE A 679 2.30 -30.93 -12.71
N PHE A 680 1.38 -30.24 -12.03
CA PHE A 680 1.65 -29.06 -11.19
C PHE A 680 2.10 -29.42 -9.76
N ALA A 681 2.50 -30.66 -9.56
CA ALA A 681 3.08 -31.23 -8.36
C ALA A 681 4.22 -32.17 -8.80
N PRO A 682 5.09 -32.65 -7.89
CA PRO A 682 6.04 -33.71 -8.25
C PRO A 682 5.25 -34.87 -8.89
N ALA A 683 5.60 -35.24 -10.13
CA ALA A 683 4.95 -36.34 -10.82
C ALA A 683 5.01 -37.62 -9.95
N PRO A 684 3.92 -38.41 -9.87
CA PRO A 684 3.96 -39.66 -9.13
C PRO A 684 5.08 -40.55 -9.69
N ALA A 685 5.79 -41.26 -8.79
CA ALA A 685 6.82 -42.21 -9.20
C ALA A 685 6.21 -43.18 -10.22
N ARG A 686 6.85 -43.31 -11.39
CA ARG A 686 6.37 -44.19 -12.46
C ARG A 686 6.25 -45.60 -11.88
N ALA A 687 5.03 -46.17 -11.84
CA ALA A 687 4.87 -47.56 -11.48
C ALA A 687 5.74 -48.39 -12.43
N ALA A 688 6.63 -49.22 -11.89
CA ALA A 688 7.43 -50.14 -12.69
C ALA A 688 6.45 -51.01 -13.49
N ARG A 689 6.46 -50.85 -14.82
CA ARG A 689 5.69 -51.70 -15.73
C ARG A 689 6.40 -53.02 -15.94
#